data_AF-A0A941K8K4-F1
#
_entry.id   AF-A0A941K8K4-F1
#
_cell.length_a   1.000
_cell.length_b   1.000
_cell.length_c   1.000
_cell.angle_alpha   90.00
_cell.angle_beta   90.00
_cell.angle_gamma   90.00
#
_symmetry.space_group_name_H-M   'P 1'
#
loop_
_entity.id
_entity.type
_entity.pdbx_description
1 polymer ?
#
loop_
_entity_poly.entity_id
_entity_poly.type
_entity_poly.pdbx_seq_one_letter_code
_entity_poly.pdbx_strand_id
1 'polypeptide(L)'
;MTGYLADLARAVAGEAGLAIRFEQKDGIDGDFRALATGEADMLAGVVQLPALGEQVVYSDPVARQGTYLFMPVATAAEAPPETLEGLRIGTIAQAAGADAASFGGGNEVIAYPGPRALFGALLIGEVDAAVALQKAGLDTLQAARLDHLVRLVGAPLQVVSHHVVLHESRAELMPRINAAIAALEASGEMDRLRLKWNMTRPDPVPEVLTVGITHFPPYQVVRPDGSITGFGVETLRDLAERAGLELRLTVISTEEWGRGPRSGAYDILPPISVDDARRERMDFSTAIQQSPYSIFTLAGQAEGIGGLDDLSGYRIGVARQNVARDIAMQHGGLDLQTFEQPEALLSGLLEGEVDAILYPTMTVRRMAESRGIADRIEEVTPPFFITERAIALRRGLGQVREQLNGVIPGYLSSEDYQELRRRWLEAPAFWTAERLRLARYGAALLVVLIGGAFLVQNIRARRRAEVLSAQARTVNNRLGAILDATRSGILGMTADGNIQFANPGGRTMLGELEREAPFPWPEAVAFVDPQTLVALPSERNPVQRALVGEVLRGETALLRREGAMSPRYVRVSSAIVSAQKATDVSTVVILDDVTEQEKNRQQIERSSRLDALGQLTGGVAHDFNNILATIEYAVQLVKPETSKTALPFLDTVQTSVRRGAELTQRLLAFAKRQPGLESSVPTSQVLHDFEDLTAPAIEKSIDLVFLPDPEDPFVFCDVGQLENALLNLVLNSRDAIAASGIGSRISVSVRGLSEIDQHSSLYHRDGDGAVRQRYVEFSVTDNGPGMTDEVKRRATDPFFTTKDQNAGTGLGLSMVYGFVEQAQGEMRIYSEPGLGTTVRMVLPRGTEDNARETPLVREVVPVGNGQRILIVEDEESLLDLVSEVVRGLNYHVETATSGREALKMIDAGLPLDLLLTDVVMPGGIGGFELAAALRERLPEIPVIYMTGYSGLLDKDMGKVVAPTLQKPCAPAELGAALQRALGG
;
A
#
# COMPACT_ATOMS: atom_id res chain seq x y z
N MET A 1 9.79 7.26 -44.88
CA MET A 1 9.03 8.52 -45.07
C MET A 1 7.57 8.30 -44.74
N THR A 2 7.01 9.12 -43.86
CA THR A 2 5.58 9.16 -43.48
C THR A 2 4.99 10.53 -43.86
N GLY A 3 3.67 10.66 -43.96
CA GLY A 3 3.00 11.90 -44.35
C GLY A 3 2.00 11.70 -45.49
N TYR A 4 1.09 12.67 -45.69
CA TYR A 4 0.06 12.62 -46.75
C TYR A 4 0.65 12.31 -48.13
N LEU A 5 1.73 12.99 -48.51
CA LEU A 5 2.35 12.82 -49.83
C LEU A 5 2.94 11.42 -50.02
N ALA A 6 3.58 10.88 -48.98
CA ALA A 6 4.20 9.56 -49.01
C ALA A 6 3.15 8.44 -49.02
N ASP A 7 2.09 8.57 -48.20
CA ASP A 7 1.00 7.60 -48.15
C ASP A 7 0.18 7.63 -49.45
N LEU A 8 -0.10 8.83 -49.98
CA LEU A 8 -0.75 9.02 -51.28
C LEU A 8 0.07 8.38 -52.42
N ALA A 9 1.38 8.66 -52.48
CA ALA A 9 2.26 8.08 -53.49
C ALA A 9 2.26 6.55 -53.43
N ARG A 10 2.33 5.96 -52.22
CA ARG A 10 2.26 4.51 -52.03
C ARG A 10 0.91 3.93 -52.47
N ALA A 11 -0.20 4.58 -52.12
CA ALA A 11 -1.53 4.11 -52.50
C ALA A 11 -1.74 4.15 -54.02
N VAL A 12 -1.42 5.28 -54.65
CA VAL A 12 -1.54 5.45 -56.11
C VAL A 12 -0.62 4.48 -56.84
N ALA A 13 0.63 4.30 -56.40
CA ALA A 13 1.56 3.36 -57.01
C ALA A 13 1.11 1.90 -56.86
N GLY A 14 0.62 1.52 -55.68
CA GLY A 14 0.11 0.17 -55.42
C GLY A 14 -1.06 -0.18 -56.33
N GLU A 15 -2.05 0.72 -56.41
CA GLU A 15 -3.23 0.55 -57.28
C GLU A 15 -2.85 0.60 -58.78
N ALA A 16 -1.89 1.45 -59.15
CA ALA A 16 -1.39 1.52 -60.52
C ALA A 16 -0.48 0.35 -60.90
N GLY A 17 -0.05 -0.50 -59.96
CA GLY A 17 0.92 -1.58 -60.18
C GLY A 17 2.32 -1.06 -60.54
N LEU A 18 2.77 0.01 -59.88
CA LEU A 18 4.07 0.66 -60.07
C LEU A 18 4.95 0.46 -58.84
N ALA A 19 6.25 0.23 -59.08
CA ALA A 19 7.25 0.28 -58.02
C ALA A 19 7.75 1.73 -57.88
N ILE A 20 7.76 2.25 -56.65
CA ILE A 20 8.25 3.60 -56.36
C ILE A 20 9.45 3.57 -55.40
N ARG A 21 10.38 4.49 -55.62
CA ARG A 21 11.51 4.76 -54.74
C ARG A 21 11.42 6.20 -54.27
N PHE A 22 11.53 6.42 -52.96
CA PHE A 22 11.57 7.76 -52.39
C PHE A 22 13.00 8.31 -52.38
N GLU A 23 13.17 9.53 -52.85
CA GLU A 23 14.40 10.31 -52.72
C GLU A 23 14.11 11.60 -51.97
N GLN A 24 15.01 11.99 -51.07
CA GLN A 24 14.90 13.24 -50.30
C GLN A 24 15.83 14.29 -50.93
N LYS A 25 15.31 15.48 -51.23
CA LYS A 25 16.09 16.63 -51.69
C LYS A 25 16.13 17.74 -50.63
N ASP A 26 16.94 18.77 -50.87
CA ASP A 26 17.13 19.90 -49.97
C ASP A 26 15.93 20.87 -50.02
N GLY A 27 14.82 20.44 -49.43
CA GLY A 27 13.59 21.22 -49.31
C GLY A 27 12.76 21.29 -50.60
N ILE A 28 11.64 22.01 -50.52
CA ILE A 28 10.62 22.10 -51.57
C ILE A 28 11.19 22.61 -52.91
N ASP A 29 12.12 23.58 -52.87
CA ASP A 29 12.75 24.11 -54.08
C ASP A 29 13.68 23.07 -54.75
N GLY A 30 14.32 22.22 -53.94
CA GLY A 30 15.11 21.09 -54.42
C GLY A 30 14.25 20.03 -55.09
N ASP A 31 13.09 19.71 -54.49
CA ASP A 31 12.12 18.75 -55.05
C ASP A 31 11.59 19.23 -56.42
N PHE A 32 11.20 20.50 -56.53
CA PHE A 32 10.71 21.06 -57.80
C PHE A 32 11.79 21.12 -58.87
N ARG A 33 13.03 21.46 -58.50
CA ARG A 33 14.15 21.47 -59.44
C ARG A 33 14.43 20.07 -59.97
N ALA A 34 14.46 19.06 -59.08
CA ALA A 34 14.68 17.67 -59.46
C ALA A 34 13.58 17.14 -60.39
N LEU A 35 12.32 17.53 -60.15
CA LEU A 35 11.22 17.19 -61.05
C LEU A 35 11.38 17.87 -62.42
N ALA A 36 11.71 19.16 -62.46
CA ALA A 36 11.86 19.92 -63.70
C ALA A 36 13.07 19.47 -64.54
N THR A 37 14.14 18.96 -63.92
CA THR A 37 15.32 18.43 -64.63
C THR A 37 15.18 16.96 -65.02
N GLY A 38 14.10 16.28 -64.62
CA GLY A 38 13.90 14.85 -64.83
C GLY A 38 14.77 13.95 -63.93
N GLU A 39 15.38 14.52 -62.89
CA GLU A 39 16.09 13.76 -61.85
C GLU A 39 15.09 13.02 -60.94
N ALA A 40 13.90 13.58 -60.75
CA ALA A 40 12.76 12.93 -60.10
C ALA A 40 11.65 12.68 -61.13
N ASP A 41 11.13 11.44 -61.18
CA ASP A 41 10.07 11.07 -62.11
C ASP A 41 8.68 11.61 -61.70
N MET A 42 8.44 11.77 -60.39
CA MET A 42 7.12 12.06 -59.82
C MET A 42 7.19 12.87 -58.52
N LEU A 43 6.28 13.82 -58.35
CA LEU A 43 5.93 14.40 -57.05
C LEU A 43 4.43 14.21 -56.78
N ALA A 44 4.08 13.81 -55.56
CA ALA A 44 2.69 13.67 -55.15
C ALA A 44 2.22 14.89 -54.36
N GLY A 45 0.95 15.26 -54.52
CA GLY A 45 0.24 16.31 -53.77
C GLY A 45 0.78 17.72 -53.98
N VAL A 46 1.19 18.03 -55.21
CA VAL A 46 1.68 19.36 -55.63
C VAL A 46 0.51 20.23 -56.07
N VAL A 47 0.52 21.51 -55.70
CA VAL A 47 -0.42 22.51 -56.23
C VAL A 47 0.02 22.90 -57.65
N GLN A 48 -0.91 23.18 -58.55
CA GLN A 48 -0.56 23.64 -59.89
C GLN A 48 0.19 24.98 -59.83
N LEU A 49 1.47 24.97 -60.21
CA LEU A 49 2.36 26.13 -60.15
C LEU A 49 2.70 26.56 -61.59
N PRO A 50 2.43 27.82 -61.97
CA PRO A 50 2.79 28.34 -63.30
C PRO A 50 4.28 28.19 -63.62
N ALA A 51 5.14 28.20 -62.60
CA ALA A 51 6.59 28.10 -62.73
C ALA A 51 7.09 26.74 -63.25
N LEU A 52 6.30 25.67 -63.17
CA LEU A 52 6.68 24.34 -63.67
C LEU A 52 6.41 24.17 -65.19
N GLY A 53 5.64 25.08 -65.80
CA GLY A 53 5.48 25.18 -67.25
C GLY A 53 4.97 23.89 -67.94
N GLU A 54 5.37 23.68 -69.20
CA GLU A 54 5.02 22.50 -70.02
C GLU A 54 5.87 21.25 -69.70
N GLN A 55 6.84 21.34 -68.78
CA GLN A 55 7.80 20.27 -68.46
C GLN A 55 7.21 19.15 -67.60
N VAL A 56 5.95 19.29 -67.18
CA VAL A 56 5.28 18.36 -66.28
C VAL A 56 3.84 18.12 -66.71
N VAL A 57 3.31 16.95 -66.35
CA VAL A 57 1.91 16.58 -66.55
C VAL A 57 1.23 16.40 -65.20
N TYR A 58 0.04 16.96 -65.06
CA TYR A 58 -0.76 16.89 -63.83
C TYR A 58 -1.84 15.81 -63.94
N SER A 59 -2.05 15.07 -62.87
CA SER A 59 -3.17 14.13 -62.72
C SER A 59 -4.49 14.84 -62.51
N ASP A 60 -5.58 14.08 -62.42
CA ASP A 60 -6.81 14.57 -61.81
C ASP A 60 -6.55 14.99 -60.34
N PRO A 61 -7.32 15.95 -59.78
CA PRO A 61 -7.12 16.42 -58.41
C PRO A 61 -7.26 15.29 -57.38
N VAL A 62 -6.24 15.12 -56.52
CA VAL A 62 -6.23 14.12 -55.45
C VAL A 62 -6.66 14.69 -54.09
N ALA A 63 -6.62 16.01 -53.90
CA ALA A 63 -7.22 16.68 -52.76
C ALA A 63 -7.45 18.16 -53.05
N ARG A 64 -8.33 18.80 -52.28
CA ARG A 64 -8.52 20.25 -52.30
C ARG A 64 -8.31 20.79 -50.90
N GLN A 65 -7.42 21.78 -50.75
CA GLN A 65 -7.18 22.44 -49.47
C GLN A 65 -7.68 23.87 -49.52
N GLY A 66 -8.39 24.27 -48.47
CA GLY A 66 -8.81 25.65 -48.28
C GLY A 66 -7.90 26.39 -47.33
N THR A 67 -7.68 27.67 -47.59
CA THR A 67 -7.25 28.64 -46.59
C THR A 67 -8.48 29.17 -45.87
N TYR A 68 -8.50 29.09 -44.54
CA TYR A 68 -9.66 29.46 -43.72
C TYR A 68 -9.30 30.50 -42.68
N LEU A 69 -10.33 31.18 -42.22
CA LEU A 69 -10.31 31.97 -41.01
C LEU A 69 -10.54 31.05 -39.80
N PHE A 70 -9.63 31.14 -38.83
CA PHE A 70 -9.72 30.48 -37.55
C PHE A 70 -9.98 31.54 -36.48
N MET A 71 -11.01 31.35 -35.66
CA MET A 71 -11.37 32.26 -34.57
C MET A 71 -11.59 31.49 -33.27
N PRO A 72 -11.35 32.10 -32.10
CA PRO A 72 -11.75 31.52 -30.84
C PRO A 72 -13.25 31.20 -30.82
N VAL A 73 -13.64 30.06 -30.26
CA VAL A 73 -15.05 29.63 -30.20
C VAL A 73 -15.93 30.67 -29.51
N ALA A 74 -15.40 31.36 -28.50
CA ALA A 74 -16.12 32.41 -27.77
C ALA A 74 -16.54 33.60 -28.65
N THR A 75 -15.74 33.96 -29.65
CA THR A 75 -15.98 35.12 -30.52
C THR A 75 -16.52 34.73 -31.90
N ALA A 76 -16.36 33.48 -32.30
CA ALA A 76 -16.81 32.96 -33.61
C ALA A 76 -18.33 32.96 -33.82
N ALA A 77 -19.14 33.04 -32.75
CA ALA A 77 -20.60 33.07 -32.85
C ALA A 77 -21.17 34.43 -33.29
N GLU A 78 -20.39 35.50 -33.17
CA GLU A 78 -20.85 36.88 -33.33
C GLU A 78 -20.50 37.52 -34.69
N ALA A 79 -19.64 36.88 -35.49
CA ALA A 79 -19.13 37.45 -36.73
C ALA A 79 -19.81 36.86 -37.99
N PRO A 80 -20.56 37.66 -38.79
CA PRO A 80 -20.97 37.23 -40.12
C PRO A 80 -19.73 37.12 -41.04
N PRO A 81 -19.67 36.13 -41.94
CA PRO A 81 -18.51 35.87 -42.80
C PRO A 81 -18.21 36.98 -43.83
N GLU A 82 -19.04 38.03 -43.91
CA GLU A 82 -19.04 39.00 -45.02
C GLU A 82 -18.36 40.33 -44.70
N THR A 83 -18.04 40.64 -43.44
CA THR A 83 -17.27 41.84 -43.08
C THR A 83 -16.21 41.50 -42.03
N LEU A 84 -14.99 41.23 -42.51
CA LEU A 84 -13.79 41.09 -41.68
C LEU A 84 -13.26 42.44 -41.15
N GLU A 85 -13.94 43.56 -41.45
CA GLU A 85 -13.47 44.91 -41.20
C GLU A 85 -13.21 45.20 -39.71
N GLY A 86 -12.02 45.72 -39.41
CA GLY A 86 -11.62 46.16 -38.07
C GLY A 86 -10.99 45.08 -37.18
N LEU A 87 -10.75 43.87 -37.71
CA LEU A 87 -10.11 42.78 -36.96
C LEU A 87 -8.58 42.80 -37.11
N ARG A 88 -7.87 42.39 -36.05
CA ARG A 88 -6.44 42.04 -36.11
C ARG A 88 -6.31 40.62 -36.62
N ILE A 89 -5.75 40.47 -37.81
CA ILE A 89 -5.63 39.19 -38.52
C ILE A 89 -4.18 38.71 -38.46
N GLY A 90 -3.96 37.58 -37.80
CA GLY A 90 -2.68 36.89 -37.84
C GLY A 90 -2.53 36.03 -39.10
N THR A 91 -1.36 36.10 -39.75
CA THR A 91 -1.01 35.26 -40.91
C THR A 91 0.34 34.60 -40.71
N ILE A 92 0.66 33.57 -41.52
CA ILE A 92 1.99 32.96 -41.55
C ILE A 92 2.85 33.72 -42.57
N ALA A 93 4.04 34.16 -42.16
CA ALA A 93 4.97 34.84 -43.03
C ALA A 93 5.27 34.01 -44.29
N GLN A 94 5.18 34.64 -45.47
CA GLN A 94 5.43 34.02 -46.78
C GLN A 94 4.46 32.87 -47.16
N ALA A 95 3.34 32.69 -46.45
CA ALA A 95 2.32 31.74 -46.84
C ALA A 95 1.35 32.33 -47.88
N ALA A 96 0.75 31.47 -48.70
CA ALA A 96 -0.33 31.87 -49.60
C ALA A 96 -1.52 32.44 -48.79
N GLY A 97 -1.97 33.64 -49.14
CA GLY A 97 -2.98 34.37 -48.37
C GLY A 97 -2.43 35.25 -47.24
N ALA A 98 -1.13 35.54 -47.18
CA ALA A 98 -0.55 36.50 -46.24
C ALA A 98 -0.66 37.98 -46.71
N ASP A 99 -1.25 38.23 -47.88
CA ASP A 99 -1.41 39.59 -48.44
C ASP A 99 -2.68 40.25 -47.90
N ALA A 100 -2.51 41.40 -47.22
CA ALA A 100 -3.58 42.22 -46.66
C ALA A 100 -4.62 42.66 -47.70
N ALA A 101 -4.22 42.79 -48.99
CA ALA A 101 -5.14 43.13 -50.07
C ALA A 101 -6.25 42.07 -50.27
N SER A 102 -6.01 40.83 -49.86
CA SER A 102 -6.95 39.71 -50.01
C SER A 102 -8.12 39.74 -49.00
N PHE A 103 -8.07 40.62 -47.98
CA PHE A 103 -9.02 40.61 -46.85
C PHE A 103 -9.85 41.89 -46.70
N GLY A 104 -9.88 42.75 -47.73
CA GLY A 104 -10.52 44.07 -47.66
C GLY A 104 -9.64 45.04 -46.87
N GLY A 105 -9.24 46.16 -47.48
CA GLY A 105 -8.13 47.03 -47.05
C GLY A 105 -8.29 47.83 -45.74
N GLY A 106 -9.08 47.35 -44.78
CA GLY A 106 -9.29 47.97 -43.46
C GLY A 106 -8.73 47.18 -42.27
N ASN A 107 -8.12 46.01 -42.48
CA ASN A 107 -7.71 45.10 -41.41
C ASN A 107 -6.21 45.19 -41.07
N GLU A 108 -5.88 45.12 -39.79
CA GLU A 108 -4.49 45.06 -39.33
C GLU A 108 -3.98 43.62 -39.50
N VAL A 109 -2.94 43.42 -40.33
CA VAL A 109 -2.37 42.08 -40.60
C VAL A 109 -1.03 41.93 -39.90
N ILE A 110 -0.91 40.91 -39.06
CA ILE A 110 0.31 40.61 -38.27
C ILE A 110 0.88 39.27 -38.76
N ALA A 111 2.14 39.27 -39.17
CA ALA A 111 2.81 38.07 -39.68
C ALA A 111 3.56 37.33 -38.56
N TYR A 112 3.35 36.02 -38.48
CA TYR A 112 4.00 35.13 -37.52
C TYR A 112 4.90 34.11 -38.24
N PRO A 113 5.99 33.65 -37.59
CA PRO A 113 6.97 32.76 -38.22
C PRO A 113 6.46 31.35 -38.52
N GLY A 114 5.30 30.95 -37.98
CA GLY A 114 4.71 29.65 -38.25
C GLY A 114 3.39 29.40 -37.52
N PRO A 115 2.72 28.27 -37.79
CA PRO A 115 1.40 27.95 -37.24
C PRO A 115 1.34 28.00 -35.70
N ARG A 116 2.34 27.46 -35.00
CA ARG A 116 2.35 27.44 -33.52
C ARG A 116 2.33 28.85 -32.92
N ALA A 117 3.15 29.75 -33.43
CA ALA A 117 3.20 31.13 -32.96
C ALA A 117 1.88 31.86 -33.26
N LEU A 118 1.32 31.65 -34.46
CA LEU A 118 0.05 32.23 -34.88
C LEU A 118 -1.12 31.80 -33.99
N PHE A 119 -1.29 30.49 -33.76
CA PHE A 119 -2.39 29.99 -32.92
C PHE A 119 -2.18 30.29 -31.44
N GLY A 120 -0.93 30.40 -30.97
CA GLY A 120 -0.63 30.91 -29.64
C GLY A 120 -1.11 32.36 -29.47
N ALA A 121 -0.75 33.24 -30.41
CA ALA A 121 -1.18 34.64 -30.44
C ALA A 121 -2.71 34.79 -30.50
N LEU A 122 -3.39 33.93 -31.27
CA LEU A 122 -4.85 33.89 -31.34
C LEU A 122 -5.50 33.59 -29.98
N LEU A 123 -4.95 32.62 -29.24
CA LEU A 123 -5.54 32.18 -27.97
C LEU A 123 -5.28 33.15 -26.82
N ILE A 124 -4.21 33.93 -26.87
CA ILE A 124 -3.92 34.98 -25.88
C ILE A 124 -4.54 36.35 -26.25
N GLY A 125 -5.21 36.44 -27.41
CA GLY A 125 -5.92 37.65 -27.86
C GLY A 125 -5.04 38.75 -28.48
N GLU A 126 -3.82 38.42 -28.91
CA GLU A 126 -2.98 39.33 -29.70
C GLU A 126 -3.58 39.61 -31.08
N VAL A 127 -4.21 38.60 -31.67
CA VAL A 127 -4.98 38.69 -32.91
C VAL A 127 -6.40 38.17 -32.66
N ASP A 128 -7.36 38.74 -33.38
CA ASP A 128 -8.79 38.38 -33.25
C ASP A 128 -9.13 37.17 -34.15
N ALA A 129 -8.38 36.99 -35.23
CA ALA A 129 -8.51 35.85 -36.13
C ALA A 129 -7.15 35.41 -36.71
N ALA A 130 -7.01 34.13 -37.03
CA ALA A 130 -5.85 33.58 -37.70
C ALA A 130 -6.22 33.06 -39.08
N VAL A 131 -5.45 33.41 -40.11
CA VAL A 131 -5.61 32.87 -41.46
C VAL A 131 -4.50 31.87 -41.72
N ALA A 132 -4.90 30.63 -42.00
CA ALA A 132 -3.97 29.55 -42.28
C ALA A 132 -4.59 28.52 -43.24
N LEU A 133 -3.71 27.72 -43.87
CA LEU A 133 -4.13 26.50 -44.55
C LEU A 133 -4.83 25.58 -43.55
N GLN A 134 -5.99 25.04 -43.95
CA GLN A 134 -6.83 24.18 -43.11
C GLN A 134 -6.02 23.08 -42.42
N LYS A 135 -5.26 22.31 -43.21
CA LYS A 135 -4.43 21.21 -42.69
C LYS A 135 -3.44 21.69 -41.65
N ALA A 136 -2.67 22.74 -41.96
CA ALA A 136 -1.64 23.25 -41.06
C ALA A 136 -2.25 23.75 -39.74
N GLY A 137 -3.41 24.42 -39.81
CA GLY A 137 -4.11 24.88 -38.62
C GLY A 137 -4.69 23.74 -37.78
N LEU A 138 -5.42 22.82 -38.41
CA LEU A 138 -6.00 21.66 -37.72
C LEU A 138 -4.92 20.76 -37.12
N ASP A 139 -3.85 20.45 -37.85
CA ASP A 139 -2.74 19.65 -37.33
C ASP A 139 -2.10 20.31 -36.11
N THR A 140 -1.89 21.63 -36.15
CA THR A 140 -1.28 22.38 -35.05
C THR A 140 -2.18 22.38 -33.82
N LEU A 141 -3.47 22.68 -34.00
CA LEU A 141 -4.44 22.73 -32.91
C LEU A 141 -4.70 21.35 -32.30
N GLN A 142 -4.85 20.31 -33.13
CA GLN A 142 -5.06 18.93 -32.66
C GLN A 142 -3.83 18.37 -31.95
N ALA A 143 -2.63 18.61 -32.48
CA ALA A 143 -1.38 18.19 -31.82
C ALA A 143 -1.22 18.84 -30.43
N ALA A 144 -1.73 20.06 -30.25
CA ALA A 144 -1.76 20.75 -28.96
C ALA A 144 -3.02 20.44 -28.12
N ARG A 145 -4.00 19.67 -28.64
CA ARG A 145 -5.34 19.46 -28.05
C ARG A 145 -6.14 20.76 -27.80
N LEU A 146 -5.89 21.81 -28.59
CA LEU A 146 -6.55 23.11 -28.52
C LEU A 146 -7.62 23.30 -29.61
N ASP A 147 -7.92 22.24 -30.36
CA ASP A 147 -8.92 22.18 -31.43
C ASP A 147 -10.37 22.44 -30.95
N HIS A 148 -10.61 22.38 -29.65
CA HIS A 148 -11.89 22.73 -29.02
C HIS A 148 -12.06 24.23 -28.74
N LEU A 149 -10.97 25.01 -28.73
CA LEU A 149 -10.98 26.44 -28.43
C LEU A 149 -11.07 27.31 -29.68
N VAL A 150 -10.78 26.74 -30.85
CA VAL A 150 -10.68 27.48 -32.11
C VAL A 150 -11.52 26.80 -33.17
N ARG A 151 -12.33 27.58 -33.90
CA ARG A 151 -13.22 27.10 -34.95
C ARG A 151 -12.84 27.70 -36.31
N LEU A 152 -12.99 26.90 -37.36
CA LEU A 152 -12.95 27.39 -38.74
C LEU A 152 -14.28 28.05 -39.09
N VAL A 153 -14.23 29.32 -39.50
CA VAL A 153 -15.39 30.17 -39.78
C VAL A 153 -15.54 30.38 -41.29
N GLY A 154 -16.80 30.40 -41.76
CA GLY A 154 -17.15 30.76 -43.13
C GLY A 154 -16.73 29.75 -44.22
N ALA A 155 -16.80 30.24 -45.46
CA ALA A 155 -16.29 29.58 -46.66
C ALA A 155 -14.76 29.75 -46.78
N PRO A 156 -14.04 28.86 -47.48
CA PRO A 156 -12.62 29.04 -47.69
C PRO A 156 -12.34 30.33 -48.45
N LEU A 157 -11.34 31.09 -47.98
CA LEU A 157 -10.87 32.32 -48.60
C LEU A 157 -10.18 32.05 -49.94
N GLN A 158 -9.48 30.92 -50.02
CA GLN A 158 -8.85 30.40 -51.22
C GLN A 158 -8.91 28.88 -51.19
N VAL A 159 -9.06 28.25 -52.36
CA VAL A 159 -8.99 26.79 -52.50
C VAL A 159 -7.90 26.45 -53.51
N VAL A 160 -7.01 25.53 -53.13
CA VAL A 160 -5.97 24.98 -54.00
C VAL A 160 -6.21 23.49 -54.22
N SER A 161 -6.02 23.05 -55.46
CA SER A 161 -6.10 21.62 -55.82
C SER A 161 -4.70 21.03 -55.83
N HIS A 162 -4.57 19.86 -55.20
CA HIS A 162 -3.35 19.07 -55.17
C HIS A 162 -3.45 17.96 -56.20
N HIS A 163 -2.35 17.69 -56.87
CA HIS A 163 -2.23 16.74 -57.97
C HIS A 163 -1.02 15.83 -57.78
N VAL A 164 -1.03 14.67 -58.43
CA VAL A 164 0.19 13.92 -58.72
C VAL A 164 0.78 14.52 -59.99
N VAL A 165 2.08 14.78 -59.99
CA VAL A 165 2.79 15.44 -61.07
C VAL A 165 3.90 14.54 -61.55
N LEU A 166 3.94 14.33 -62.86
CA LEU A 166 5.01 13.59 -63.53
C LEU A 166 5.85 14.53 -64.37
N HIS A 167 7.15 14.25 -64.47
CA HIS A 167 7.97 14.86 -65.51
C HIS A 167 7.48 14.45 -66.91
N GLU A 168 7.61 15.31 -67.90
CA GLU A 168 7.13 15.09 -69.28
C GLU A 168 7.65 13.77 -69.89
N SER A 169 8.87 13.34 -69.54
CA SER A 169 9.45 12.07 -70.01
C SER A 169 8.71 10.81 -69.53
N ARG A 170 7.76 10.96 -68.59
CA ARG A 170 6.92 9.88 -68.03
C ARG A 170 5.44 10.09 -68.28
N ALA A 171 5.07 11.04 -69.14
CA ALA A 171 3.68 11.41 -69.41
C ALA A 171 2.78 10.22 -69.80
N GLU A 172 3.36 9.17 -70.41
CA GLU A 172 2.67 7.94 -70.80
C GLU A 172 2.07 7.16 -69.62
N LEU A 173 2.55 7.39 -68.40
CA LEU A 173 2.04 6.75 -67.18
C LEU A 173 0.80 7.46 -66.61
N MET A 174 0.50 8.69 -67.04
CA MET A 174 -0.57 9.50 -66.47
C MET A 174 -1.97 8.85 -66.57
N PRO A 175 -2.37 8.22 -67.69
CA PRO A 175 -3.67 7.54 -67.75
C PRO A 175 -3.81 6.40 -66.73
N ARG A 176 -2.72 5.66 -66.43
CA ARG A 176 -2.71 4.63 -65.38
C ARG A 176 -2.84 5.25 -63.99
N ILE A 177 -2.18 6.38 -63.75
CA ILE A 177 -2.28 7.11 -62.48
C ILE A 177 -3.70 7.63 -62.25
N ASN A 178 -4.33 8.24 -63.27
CA ASN A 178 -5.71 8.72 -63.14
C ASN A 178 -6.72 7.57 -62.93
N ALA A 179 -6.51 6.42 -63.58
CA ALA A 179 -7.32 5.23 -63.33
C ALA A 179 -7.18 4.73 -61.89
N ALA A 180 -5.95 4.71 -61.35
CA ALA A 180 -5.68 4.36 -59.96
C ALA A 180 -6.33 5.35 -58.98
N ILE A 181 -6.23 6.65 -59.23
CA ILE A 181 -6.91 7.68 -58.43
C ILE A 181 -8.42 7.45 -58.42
N ALA A 182 -9.04 7.19 -59.58
CA ALA A 182 -10.47 6.91 -59.68
C ALA A 182 -10.89 5.63 -58.93
N ALA A 183 -10.06 4.59 -58.93
CA ALA A 183 -10.30 3.36 -58.16
C ALA A 183 -10.20 3.60 -56.64
N LEU A 184 -9.23 4.41 -56.19
CA LEU A 184 -9.08 4.81 -54.79
C LEU A 184 -10.25 5.68 -54.30
N GLU A 185 -10.80 6.53 -55.18
CA GLU A 185 -12.03 7.30 -54.89
C GLU A 185 -13.24 6.35 -54.78
N ALA A 186 -13.42 5.44 -55.74
CA ALA A 186 -14.56 4.52 -55.75
C ALA A 186 -14.57 3.54 -54.54
N SER A 187 -13.38 3.17 -54.07
CA SER A 187 -13.22 2.31 -52.88
C SER A 187 -13.32 3.07 -51.54
N GLY A 188 -13.28 4.41 -51.55
CA GLY A 188 -13.25 5.25 -50.35
C GLY A 188 -11.89 5.31 -49.65
N GLU A 189 -10.85 4.67 -50.19
CA GLU A 189 -9.49 4.73 -49.64
C GLU A 189 -8.89 6.13 -49.76
N MET A 190 -9.23 6.87 -50.81
CA MET A 190 -8.81 8.27 -50.98
C MET A 190 -9.37 9.16 -49.87
N ASP A 191 -10.66 9.00 -49.51
CA ASP A 191 -11.28 9.75 -48.41
C ASP A 191 -10.66 9.39 -47.07
N ARG A 192 -10.31 8.11 -46.87
CA ARG A 192 -9.58 7.66 -45.68
C ARG A 192 -8.22 8.36 -45.55
N LEU A 193 -7.45 8.44 -46.64
CA LEU A 193 -6.17 9.14 -46.66
C LEU A 193 -6.32 10.64 -46.40
N ARG A 194 -7.32 11.27 -47.02
CA ARG A 194 -7.62 12.70 -46.80
C ARG A 194 -7.97 13.00 -45.36
N LEU A 195 -8.83 12.18 -44.75
CA LEU A 195 -9.25 12.34 -43.35
C LEU A 195 -8.09 12.12 -42.38
N LYS A 196 -7.28 11.07 -42.59
CA LYS A 196 -6.09 10.76 -41.78
C LYS A 196 -5.15 11.96 -41.65
N TRP A 197 -5.00 12.71 -42.75
CA TRP A 197 -4.05 13.81 -42.86
C TRP A 197 -4.71 15.21 -42.86
N ASN A 198 -5.94 15.34 -42.36
CA ASN A 198 -6.69 16.60 -42.25
C ASN A 198 -6.78 17.40 -43.57
N MET A 199 -6.80 16.70 -44.71
CA MET A 199 -6.91 17.29 -46.05
C MET A 199 -8.33 17.79 -46.34
N THR A 200 -9.34 17.22 -45.67
CA THR A 200 -10.75 17.62 -45.75
C THR A 200 -11.19 18.30 -44.46
N ARG A 201 -12.06 19.31 -44.59
CA ARG A 201 -12.59 20.03 -43.43
C ARG A 201 -13.39 19.03 -42.58
N PRO A 202 -13.15 18.93 -41.27
CA PRO A 202 -14.00 18.12 -40.41
C PRO A 202 -15.42 18.67 -40.41
N ASP A 203 -16.40 17.77 -40.50
CA ASP A 203 -17.79 18.15 -40.41
C ASP A 203 -18.11 18.74 -39.03
N PRO A 204 -19.01 19.74 -38.96
CA PRO A 204 -19.38 20.38 -37.71
C PRO A 204 -19.92 19.36 -36.71
N VAL A 205 -19.91 19.75 -35.43
CA VAL A 205 -20.54 18.96 -34.36
C VAL A 205 -22.05 18.93 -34.62
N PRO A 206 -22.69 17.75 -34.74
CA PRO A 206 -24.13 17.66 -34.90
C PRO A 206 -24.83 17.96 -33.58
N GLU A 207 -26.10 18.40 -33.64
CA GLU A 207 -26.92 18.59 -32.44
C GLU A 207 -27.17 17.26 -31.70
N VAL A 208 -27.37 16.17 -32.46
CA VAL A 208 -27.54 14.81 -31.93
C VAL A 208 -26.40 13.94 -32.41
N LEU A 209 -25.61 13.40 -31.48
CA LEU A 209 -24.48 12.52 -31.79
C LEU A 209 -24.97 11.10 -32.05
N THR A 210 -24.58 10.53 -33.17
CA THR A 210 -24.89 9.14 -33.49
C THR A 210 -23.84 8.21 -32.88
N VAL A 211 -24.26 7.18 -32.16
CA VAL A 211 -23.40 6.23 -31.46
C VAL A 211 -23.45 4.87 -32.14
N GLY A 212 -22.31 4.37 -32.60
CA GLY A 212 -22.21 3.01 -33.14
C GLY A 212 -22.10 1.96 -32.04
N ILE A 213 -22.99 0.97 -32.03
CA ILE A 213 -23.01 -0.12 -31.05
C ILE A 213 -22.84 -1.47 -31.75
N THR A 214 -21.83 -2.23 -31.36
CA THR A 214 -21.72 -3.66 -31.70
C THR A 214 -22.05 -4.52 -30.47
N HIS A 215 -22.45 -5.78 -30.68
CA HIS A 215 -22.66 -6.70 -29.56
C HIS A 215 -21.31 -7.18 -29.00
N PHE A 216 -21.00 -6.76 -27.77
CA PHE A 216 -19.75 -7.07 -27.07
C PHE A 216 -19.99 -7.13 -25.55
N PRO A 217 -20.64 -8.20 -25.04
CA PRO A 217 -20.97 -8.33 -23.61
C PRO A 217 -19.70 -8.43 -22.74
N PRO A 218 -19.70 -7.94 -21.48
CA PRO A 218 -20.80 -7.25 -20.79
C PRO A 218 -20.90 -5.75 -21.14
N TYR A 219 -20.03 -5.22 -22.00
CA TYR A 219 -19.90 -3.79 -22.25
C TYR A 219 -21.00 -3.24 -23.15
N GLN A 220 -21.33 -3.95 -24.22
CA GLN A 220 -22.40 -3.62 -25.14
C GLN A 220 -23.27 -4.84 -25.38
N VAL A 221 -24.53 -4.79 -24.94
CA VAL A 221 -25.49 -5.87 -25.07
C VAL A 221 -26.64 -5.39 -25.94
N VAL A 222 -26.77 -6.00 -27.11
CA VAL A 222 -27.92 -5.80 -28.01
C VAL A 222 -28.81 -7.00 -27.80
N ARG A 223 -29.99 -6.79 -27.20
CA ARG A 223 -30.94 -7.86 -26.93
C ARG A 223 -31.73 -8.23 -28.20
N PRO A 224 -32.33 -9.44 -28.27
CA PRO A 224 -33.14 -9.86 -29.42
C PRO A 224 -34.35 -8.96 -29.72
N ASP A 225 -34.85 -8.23 -28.71
CA ASP A 225 -35.93 -7.25 -28.85
C ASP A 225 -35.47 -5.90 -29.43
N GLY A 226 -34.18 -5.77 -29.76
CA GLY A 226 -33.56 -4.54 -30.26
C GLY A 226 -33.14 -3.55 -29.17
N SER A 227 -33.38 -3.84 -27.89
CA SER A 227 -32.95 -2.97 -26.79
C SER A 227 -31.43 -3.02 -26.59
N ILE A 228 -30.83 -1.86 -26.32
CA ILE A 228 -29.38 -1.69 -26.14
C ILE A 228 -29.08 -1.30 -24.69
N THR A 229 -28.21 -2.08 -24.05
CA THR A 229 -27.77 -1.94 -22.65
C THR A 229 -26.30 -2.35 -22.54
N GLY A 230 -25.74 -2.39 -21.32
CA GLY A 230 -24.39 -2.88 -21.07
C GLY A 230 -23.53 -1.80 -20.43
N PHE A 231 -22.46 -2.22 -19.75
CA PHE A 231 -21.63 -1.31 -18.95
C PHE A 231 -21.14 -0.10 -19.74
N GLY A 232 -20.62 -0.31 -20.95
CA GLY A 232 -20.09 0.75 -21.79
C GLY A 232 -21.18 1.66 -22.38
N VAL A 233 -22.37 1.12 -22.65
CA VAL A 233 -23.51 1.90 -23.17
C VAL A 233 -24.11 2.78 -22.07
N GLU A 234 -24.35 2.20 -20.90
CA GLU A 234 -24.89 2.92 -19.74
C GLU A 234 -23.90 3.98 -19.26
N THR A 235 -22.60 3.66 -19.18
CA THR A 235 -21.56 4.65 -18.89
C THR A 235 -21.56 5.81 -19.87
N LEU A 236 -21.71 5.54 -21.18
CA LEU A 236 -21.76 6.59 -22.19
C LEU A 236 -23.01 7.46 -22.05
N ARG A 237 -24.18 6.86 -21.74
CA ARG A 237 -25.42 7.61 -21.51
C ARG A 237 -25.30 8.54 -20.30
N ASP A 238 -24.81 8.04 -19.18
CA ASP A 238 -24.66 8.82 -17.95
C ASP A 238 -23.66 9.97 -18.13
N LEU A 239 -22.56 9.72 -18.84
CA LEU A 239 -21.58 10.75 -19.19
C LEU A 239 -22.16 11.79 -20.15
N ALA A 240 -22.92 11.37 -21.16
CA ALA A 240 -23.53 12.28 -22.10
C ALA A 240 -24.60 13.17 -21.44
N GLU A 241 -25.42 12.61 -20.55
CA GLU A 241 -26.39 13.39 -19.78
C GLU A 241 -25.69 14.48 -18.95
N ARG A 242 -24.63 14.12 -18.23
CA ARG A 242 -23.82 15.06 -17.42
C ARG A 242 -23.11 16.11 -18.27
N ALA A 243 -22.68 15.73 -19.47
CA ALA A 243 -22.01 16.61 -20.43
C ALA A 243 -22.98 17.47 -21.26
N GLY A 244 -24.29 17.28 -21.12
CA GLY A 244 -25.31 17.98 -21.90
C GLY A 244 -25.34 17.58 -23.39
N LEU A 245 -25.06 16.31 -23.69
CA LEU A 245 -24.97 15.76 -25.04
C LEU A 245 -26.20 14.88 -25.34
N GLU A 246 -26.80 15.08 -26.51
CA GLU A 246 -27.89 14.22 -26.99
C GLU A 246 -27.34 13.08 -27.86
N LEU A 247 -27.74 11.84 -27.55
CA LEU A 247 -27.23 10.63 -28.20
C LEU A 247 -28.32 9.85 -28.94
N ARG A 248 -27.99 9.34 -30.13
CA ARG A 248 -28.80 8.36 -30.87
C ARG A 248 -28.00 7.08 -31.09
N LEU A 249 -28.43 5.98 -30.47
CA LEU A 249 -27.74 4.69 -30.62
C LEU A 249 -28.17 3.98 -31.91
N THR A 250 -27.20 3.43 -32.64
CA THR A 250 -27.42 2.64 -33.86
C THR A 250 -26.60 1.36 -33.78
N VAL A 251 -27.21 0.21 -34.10
CA VAL A 251 -26.50 -1.07 -34.16
C VAL A 251 -25.66 -1.12 -35.44
N ILE A 252 -24.39 -1.47 -35.30
CA ILE A 252 -23.42 -1.58 -36.41
C ILE A 252 -22.76 -2.95 -36.42
N SER A 253 -22.17 -3.31 -37.57
CA SER A 253 -21.39 -4.55 -37.70
C SER A 253 -20.06 -4.47 -36.96
N THR A 254 -19.47 -5.63 -36.65
CA THR A 254 -18.10 -5.71 -36.10
C THR A 254 -17.08 -5.07 -37.02
N GLU A 255 -17.27 -5.20 -38.35
CA GLU A 255 -16.39 -4.57 -39.33
C GLU A 255 -16.43 -3.03 -39.26
N GLU A 256 -17.63 -2.46 -39.14
CA GLU A 256 -17.79 -1.02 -38.91
C GLU A 256 -17.15 -0.61 -37.58
N TRP A 257 -17.38 -1.37 -36.51
CA TRP A 257 -16.74 -1.13 -35.21
C TRP A 257 -15.21 -1.04 -35.33
N GLY A 258 -14.58 -1.96 -36.06
CA GLY A 258 -13.13 -1.95 -36.30
C GLY A 258 -12.63 -0.74 -37.09
N ARG A 259 -13.43 -0.23 -38.04
CA ARG A 259 -13.13 0.98 -38.83
C ARG A 259 -13.15 2.25 -37.96
N GLY A 260 -13.96 2.28 -36.90
CA GLY A 260 -14.09 3.43 -36.01
C GLY A 260 -15.10 4.49 -36.50
N PRO A 261 -15.34 5.54 -35.71
CA PRO A 261 -16.33 6.57 -35.99
C PRO A 261 -15.94 7.47 -37.17
N ARG A 262 -16.94 7.85 -37.98
CA ARG A 262 -16.78 8.68 -39.18
C ARG A 262 -18.04 9.48 -39.47
N SER A 263 -17.84 10.66 -40.07
CA SER A 263 -18.97 11.50 -40.47
C SER A 263 -19.89 10.78 -41.47
N GLY A 264 -21.19 11.07 -41.38
CA GLY A 264 -22.23 10.41 -42.19
C GLY A 264 -22.56 8.96 -41.81
N ALA A 265 -21.88 8.37 -40.80
CA ALA A 265 -22.20 7.05 -40.28
C ALA A 265 -22.50 7.10 -38.77
N TYR A 266 -21.48 7.29 -37.93
CA TYR A 266 -21.62 7.45 -36.48
C TYR A 266 -20.46 8.28 -35.94
N ASP A 267 -20.80 9.17 -35.03
CA ASP A 267 -19.91 10.20 -34.50
C ASP A 267 -19.00 9.68 -33.39
N ILE A 268 -19.51 8.78 -32.55
CA ILE A 268 -18.80 8.23 -31.41
C ILE A 268 -19.03 6.73 -31.23
N LEU A 269 -18.09 6.08 -30.55
CA LEU A 269 -18.24 4.72 -30.04
C LEU A 269 -18.17 4.72 -28.50
N PRO A 270 -18.91 3.83 -27.82
CA PRO A 270 -18.72 3.57 -26.40
C PRO A 270 -17.27 3.22 -26.05
N PRO A 271 -16.92 3.18 -24.74
CA PRO A 271 -15.56 2.92 -24.30
C PRO A 271 -14.95 1.68 -24.97
N ILE A 272 -13.89 1.88 -25.75
CA ILE A 272 -13.17 0.87 -26.53
C ILE A 272 -11.67 0.95 -26.19
N SER A 273 -10.96 -0.18 -26.30
CA SER A 273 -9.51 -0.25 -26.05
C SER A 273 -8.74 0.74 -26.92
N VAL A 274 -7.81 1.44 -26.29
CA VAL A 274 -6.96 2.44 -26.93
C VAL A 274 -5.64 1.80 -27.34
N ASP A 275 -5.29 1.93 -28.62
CA ASP A 275 -4.03 1.48 -29.21
C ASP A 275 -3.52 2.50 -30.23
N ASP A 276 -2.25 2.43 -30.59
CA ASP A 276 -1.59 3.41 -31.47
C ASP A 276 -2.24 3.46 -32.85
N ALA A 277 -2.59 2.31 -33.42
CA ALA A 277 -3.23 2.24 -34.73
C ALA A 277 -4.61 2.90 -34.76
N ARG A 278 -5.34 2.90 -33.64
CA ARG A 278 -6.59 3.64 -33.48
C ARG A 278 -6.34 5.12 -33.23
N ARG A 279 -5.38 5.50 -32.38
CA ARG A 279 -5.03 6.92 -32.13
C ARG A 279 -4.66 7.68 -33.41
N GLU A 280 -4.12 6.98 -34.41
CA GLU A 280 -3.86 7.59 -35.72
C GLU A 280 -5.14 7.98 -36.48
N ARG A 281 -6.24 7.25 -36.32
CA ARG A 281 -7.45 7.40 -37.16
C ARG A 281 -8.68 7.97 -36.46
N MET A 282 -8.70 7.98 -35.13
CA MET A 282 -9.81 8.51 -34.32
C MET A 282 -9.28 9.23 -33.08
N ASP A 283 -10.13 10.06 -32.49
CA ASP A 283 -9.83 10.78 -31.24
C ASP A 283 -10.43 10.04 -30.03
N PHE A 284 -9.95 10.34 -28.84
CA PHE A 284 -10.34 9.67 -27.60
C PHE A 284 -10.57 10.64 -26.45
N SER A 285 -11.59 10.36 -25.64
CA SER A 285 -11.75 10.95 -24.31
C SER A 285 -10.63 10.50 -23.36
N THR A 286 -10.62 11.06 -22.15
CA THR A 286 -9.92 10.46 -21.01
C THR A 286 -10.39 9.02 -20.81
N ALA A 287 -9.46 8.15 -20.41
CA ALA A 287 -9.75 6.75 -20.12
C ALA A 287 -10.75 6.61 -18.96
N ILE A 288 -11.69 5.69 -19.12
CA ILE A 288 -12.76 5.43 -18.14
C ILE A 288 -12.47 4.15 -17.35
N GLN A 289 -11.73 3.21 -17.94
CA GLN A 289 -11.43 1.92 -17.33
C GLN A 289 -10.14 1.35 -17.88
N GLN A 290 -9.51 0.47 -17.10
CA GLN A 290 -8.46 -0.42 -17.58
C GLN A 290 -9.07 -1.77 -17.96
N SER A 291 -8.51 -2.37 -19.01
CA SER A 291 -8.94 -3.65 -19.57
C SER A 291 -7.73 -4.57 -19.65
N PRO A 292 -7.56 -5.49 -18.68
CA PRO A 292 -6.56 -6.52 -18.78
C PRO A 292 -6.93 -7.55 -19.86
N TYR A 293 -5.90 -8.10 -20.48
CA TYR A 293 -5.92 -9.17 -21.45
C TYR A 293 -5.08 -10.31 -20.88
N SER A 294 -5.70 -11.46 -20.69
CA SER A 294 -5.06 -12.63 -20.08
C SER A 294 -5.00 -13.77 -21.08
N ILE A 295 -4.11 -14.72 -20.79
CA ILE A 295 -4.08 -16.03 -21.44
C ILE A 295 -5.08 -16.91 -20.68
N PHE A 296 -5.91 -17.65 -21.41
CA PHE A 296 -6.83 -18.62 -20.84
C PHE A 296 -6.56 -20.00 -21.39
N THR A 297 -6.48 -20.98 -20.49
CA THR A 297 -6.27 -22.40 -20.79
C THR A 297 -7.41 -23.23 -20.20
N LEU A 298 -7.42 -24.55 -20.44
CA LEU A 298 -8.25 -25.46 -19.65
C LEU A 298 -7.71 -25.58 -18.23
N ALA A 299 -8.61 -25.78 -17.27
CA ALA A 299 -8.24 -25.92 -15.87
C ALA A 299 -7.18 -27.03 -15.66
N GLY A 300 -6.06 -26.66 -15.03
CA GLY A 300 -4.91 -27.53 -14.79
C GLY A 300 -3.89 -27.60 -15.93
N GLN A 301 -4.06 -26.81 -17.00
CA GLN A 301 -3.12 -26.73 -18.13
C GLN A 301 -2.35 -25.41 -18.19
N ALA A 302 -2.48 -24.53 -17.19
CA ALA A 302 -1.69 -23.30 -17.10
C ALA A 302 -0.25 -23.52 -16.57
N GLU A 303 0.09 -24.72 -16.11
CA GLU A 303 1.39 -24.99 -15.48
C GLU A 303 2.54 -24.75 -16.47
N GLY A 304 3.46 -23.85 -16.11
CA GLY A 304 4.60 -23.46 -16.95
C GLY A 304 4.31 -22.35 -17.96
N ILE A 305 3.08 -21.81 -18.02
CA ILE A 305 2.73 -20.66 -18.86
C ILE A 305 2.65 -19.41 -17.97
N GLY A 306 3.65 -18.52 -18.06
CA GLY A 306 3.69 -17.24 -17.35
C GLY A 306 3.43 -16.03 -18.24
N GLY A 307 3.59 -16.16 -19.55
CA GLY A 307 3.41 -15.07 -20.51
C GLY A 307 3.34 -15.54 -21.97
N LEU A 308 3.44 -14.59 -22.91
CA LEU A 308 3.39 -14.91 -24.35
C LEU A 308 4.60 -15.72 -24.82
N ASP A 309 5.77 -15.55 -24.20
CA ASP A 309 6.99 -16.28 -24.55
C ASP A 309 6.84 -17.81 -24.36
N ASP A 310 6.11 -18.21 -23.32
CA ASP A 310 5.89 -19.61 -22.96
C ASP A 310 4.86 -20.31 -23.85
N LEU A 311 4.18 -19.58 -24.73
CA LEU A 311 3.20 -20.11 -25.68
C LEU A 311 3.82 -20.69 -26.96
N SER A 312 5.15 -20.73 -27.04
CA SER A 312 5.87 -21.32 -28.16
C SER A 312 5.54 -22.81 -28.31
N GLY A 313 4.95 -23.19 -29.45
CA GLY A 313 4.55 -24.57 -29.75
C GLY A 313 3.11 -24.95 -29.33
N TYR A 314 2.36 -24.02 -28.72
CA TYR A 314 0.94 -24.16 -28.45
C TYR A 314 0.10 -23.55 -29.58
N ARG A 315 -1.10 -24.09 -29.82
CA ARG A 315 -2.09 -23.52 -30.74
C ARG A 315 -2.88 -22.44 -30.02
N ILE A 316 -2.82 -21.20 -30.51
CA ILE A 316 -3.34 -20.03 -29.80
C ILE A 316 -4.54 -19.45 -30.54
N GLY A 317 -5.69 -19.43 -29.88
CA GLY A 317 -6.90 -18.81 -30.39
C GLY A 317 -6.92 -17.29 -30.20
N VAL A 318 -7.13 -16.55 -31.29
CA VAL A 318 -7.29 -15.09 -31.29
C VAL A 318 -8.51 -14.66 -32.11
N ALA A 319 -9.22 -13.61 -31.69
CA ALA A 319 -10.32 -13.08 -32.47
C ALA A 319 -9.82 -12.17 -33.60
N ARG A 320 -10.47 -12.24 -34.78
CA ARG A 320 -10.05 -11.53 -36.00
C ARG A 320 -9.90 -10.02 -35.83
N GLN A 321 -10.77 -9.34 -35.08
CA GLN A 321 -10.72 -7.88 -34.92
C GLN A 321 -10.53 -7.49 -33.46
N ASN A 322 -9.43 -7.95 -32.87
CA ASN A 322 -9.13 -7.74 -31.46
C ASN A 322 -7.65 -7.41 -31.23
N VAL A 323 -7.40 -6.51 -30.28
CA VAL A 323 -6.05 -6.04 -29.90
C VAL A 323 -5.11 -7.20 -29.54
N ALA A 324 -5.64 -8.27 -28.93
CA ALA A 324 -4.86 -9.47 -28.58
C ALA A 324 -4.16 -10.10 -29.80
N ARG A 325 -4.82 -10.08 -30.97
CA ARG A 325 -4.27 -10.61 -32.21
C ARG A 325 -3.08 -9.78 -32.68
N ASP A 326 -3.23 -8.47 -32.68
CA ASP A 326 -2.19 -7.57 -33.18
C ASP A 326 -0.94 -7.64 -32.29
N ILE A 327 -1.12 -7.78 -30.97
CA ILE A 327 -0.02 -8.01 -30.02
C ILE A 327 0.66 -9.36 -30.27
N ALA A 328 -0.13 -10.43 -30.43
CA ALA A 328 0.42 -11.76 -30.70
C ALA A 328 1.16 -11.83 -32.05
N MET A 329 0.68 -11.12 -33.07
CA MET A 329 1.37 -11.00 -34.36
C MET A 329 2.67 -10.19 -34.27
N GLN A 330 2.68 -9.11 -33.47
CA GLN A 330 3.89 -8.31 -33.23
C GLN A 330 4.97 -9.07 -32.46
N HIS A 331 4.55 -9.91 -31.51
CA HIS A 331 5.45 -10.81 -30.78
C HIS A 331 6.16 -11.79 -31.72
N GLY A 332 5.41 -12.38 -32.66
CA GLY A 332 5.92 -13.38 -33.59
C GLY A 332 6.19 -14.74 -32.91
N GLY A 333 6.41 -15.78 -33.73
CA GLY A 333 6.76 -17.13 -33.22
C GLY A 333 5.60 -17.96 -32.65
N LEU A 334 4.36 -17.46 -32.67
CA LEU A 334 3.18 -18.14 -32.15
C LEU A 334 2.33 -18.77 -33.28
N ASP A 335 1.74 -19.94 -33.02
CA ASP A 335 0.79 -20.59 -33.92
C ASP A 335 -0.63 -20.03 -33.69
N LEU A 336 -1.02 -19.03 -34.50
CA LEU A 336 -2.26 -18.28 -34.30
C LEU A 336 -3.42 -18.84 -35.13
N GLN A 337 -4.47 -19.32 -34.46
CA GLN A 337 -5.73 -19.67 -35.08
C GLN A 337 -6.75 -18.53 -34.89
N THR A 338 -7.27 -18.01 -36.00
CA THR A 338 -8.18 -16.85 -35.98
C THR A 338 -9.64 -17.29 -35.97
N PHE A 339 -10.43 -16.72 -35.06
CA PHE A 339 -11.88 -16.95 -34.95
C PHE A 339 -12.67 -15.67 -35.30
N GLU A 340 -13.81 -15.83 -35.97
CA GLU A 340 -14.69 -14.71 -36.34
C GLU A 340 -15.46 -14.16 -35.14
N GLN A 341 -15.95 -15.04 -34.26
CA GLN A 341 -16.77 -14.67 -33.11
C GLN A 341 -16.06 -15.00 -31.79
N PRO A 342 -16.12 -14.10 -30.79
CA PRO A 342 -15.56 -14.34 -29.45
C PRO A 342 -16.05 -15.63 -28.81
N GLU A 343 -17.32 -15.96 -29.02
CA GLU A 343 -17.97 -17.17 -28.50
C GLU A 343 -17.33 -18.46 -29.01
N ALA A 344 -16.77 -18.42 -30.22
CA ALA A 344 -16.11 -19.56 -30.84
C ALA A 344 -14.72 -19.81 -30.26
N LEU A 345 -14.05 -18.80 -29.69
CA LEU A 345 -12.78 -18.98 -28.99
C LEU A 345 -12.95 -19.91 -27.78
N LEU A 346 -13.98 -19.65 -26.98
CA LEU A 346 -14.24 -20.46 -25.78
C LEU A 346 -14.64 -21.89 -26.15
N SER A 347 -15.45 -22.07 -27.19
CA SER A 347 -15.78 -23.40 -27.70
C SER A 347 -14.55 -24.14 -28.23
N GLY A 348 -13.72 -23.48 -29.05
CA GLY A 348 -12.48 -24.06 -29.58
C GLY A 348 -11.50 -24.48 -28.49
N LEU A 349 -11.40 -23.71 -27.40
CA LEU A 349 -10.60 -24.10 -26.22
C LEU A 349 -11.17 -25.35 -25.53
N LEU A 350 -12.48 -25.42 -25.33
CA LEU A 350 -13.15 -26.55 -24.67
C LEU A 350 -13.13 -27.84 -25.52
N GLU A 351 -13.10 -27.69 -26.84
CA GLU A 351 -13.04 -28.78 -27.82
C GLU A 351 -11.60 -29.23 -28.10
N GLY A 352 -10.60 -28.48 -27.61
CA GLY A 352 -9.17 -28.78 -27.82
C GLY A 352 -8.68 -28.43 -29.23
N GLU A 353 -9.41 -27.58 -29.96
CA GLU A 353 -8.95 -27.02 -31.24
C GLU A 353 -7.73 -26.11 -31.03
N VAL A 354 -7.74 -25.36 -29.92
CA VAL A 354 -6.64 -24.51 -29.46
C VAL A 354 -6.29 -24.86 -28.02
N ASP A 355 -5.03 -24.67 -27.66
CA ASP A 355 -4.50 -24.99 -26.33
C ASP A 355 -4.62 -23.81 -25.37
N ALA A 356 -4.60 -22.58 -25.91
CA ALA A 356 -4.86 -21.37 -25.14
C ALA A 356 -5.58 -20.31 -25.99
N ILE A 357 -6.28 -19.37 -25.34
CA ILE A 357 -6.88 -18.21 -26.02
C ILE A 357 -6.40 -16.90 -25.39
N LEU A 358 -6.22 -15.88 -26.22
CA LEU A 358 -5.82 -14.53 -25.79
C LEU A 358 -7.01 -13.59 -25.91
N TYR A 359 -7.52 -13.11 -24.78
CA TYR A 359 -8.75 -12.31 -24.80
C TYR A 359 -8.93 -11.41 -23.56
N PRO A 360 -9.73 -10.33 -23.63
CA PRO A 360 -10.03 -9.50 -22.46
C PRO A 360 -10.59 -10.31 -21.28
N THR A 361 -9.96 -10.15 -20.12
CA THR A 361 -10.19 -10.97 -18.93
C THR A 361 -11.65 -11.04 -18.53
N MET A 362 -12.27 -9.86 -18.40
CA MET A 362 -13.66 -9.73 -17.96
C MET A 362 -14.65 -10.36 -18.94
N THR A 363 -14.32 -10.34 -20.23
CA THR A 363 -15.21 -10.89 -21.27
C THR A 363 -15.22 -12.42 -21.19
N VAL A 364 -14.05 -13.05 -21.05
CA VAL A 364 -13.95 -14.51 -20.91
C VAL A 364 -14.62 -14.98 -19.62
N ARG A 365 -14.33 -14.34 -18.49
CA ARG A 365 -14.97 -14.68 -17.20
C ARG A 365 -16.49 -14.62 -17.30
N ARG A 366 -17.06 -13.54 -17.84
CA ARG A 366 -18.52 -13.41 -18.03
C ARG A 366 -19.10 -14.44 -18.99
N MET A 367 -18.42 -14.72 -20.11
CA MET A 367 -18.87 -15.75 -21.05
C MET A 367 -18.90 -17.12 -20.38
N ALA A 368 -17.85 -17.47 -19.63
CA ALA A 368 -17.74 -18.74 -18.92
C ALA A 368 -18.75 -18.88 -17.78
N GLU A 369 -18.96 -17.82 -16.99
CA GLU A 369 -20.01 -17.76 -15.96
C GLU A 369 -21.40 -17.96 -16.56
N SER A 370 -21.72 -17.25 -17.64
CA SER A 370 -23.05 -17.32 -18.29
C SER A 370 -23.38 -18.72 -18.84
N ARG A 371 -22.34 -19.50 -19.16
CA ARG A 371 -22.44 -20.89 -19.64
C ARG A 371 -22.25 -21.93 -18.54
N GLY A 372 -21.96 -21.51 -17.29
CA GLY A 372 -21.73 -22.42 -16.17
C GLY A 372 -20.48 -23.29 -16.32
N ILE A 373 -19.43 -22.76 -16.94
CA ILE A 373 -18.17 -23.47 -17.24
C ILE A 373 -16.93 -22.74 -16.71
N ALA A 374 -17.12 -21.79 -15.78
CA ALA A 374 -16.04 -20.98 -15.22
C ALA A 374 -14.99 -21.82 -14.46
N ASP A 375 -15.38 -22.99 -13.96
CA ASP A 375 -14.53 -23.99 -13.29
C ASP A 375 -13.68 -24.82 -14.26
N ARG A 376 -14.00 -24.80 -15.56
CA ARG A 376 -13.30 -25.58 -16.60
C ARG A 376 -12.19 -24.80 -17.30
N ILE A 377 -12.12 -23.50 -17.07
CA ILE A 377 -11.12 -22.61 -17.65
C ILE A 377 -10.24 -22.04 -16.56
N GLU A 378 -8.98 -21.81 -16.89
CA GLU A 378 -8.00 -21.22 -16.00
C GLU A 378 -7.44 -19.96 -16.64
N GLU A 379 -7.32 -18.91 -15.84
CA GLU A 379 -6.69 -17.65 -16.25
C GLU A 379 -5.24 -17.66 -15.80
N VAL A 380 -4.32 -17.44 -16.74
CA VAL A 380 -2.91 -17.21 -16.41
C VAL A 380 -2.75 -15.81 -15.86
N THR A 381 -2.19 -15.70 -14.66
CA THR A 381 -1.88 -14.43 -14.00
C THR A 381 -0.37 -14.25 -13.83
N PRO A 382 0.19 -13.04 -14.07
CA PRO A 382 -0.51 -11.79 -14.40
C PRO A 382 -1.02 -11.72 -15.86
N PRO A 383 -1.96 -10.82 -16.18
CA PRO A 383 -2.37 -10.57 -17.57
C PRO A 383 -1.17 -10.15 -18.41
N PHE A 384 -1.08 -10.63 -19.65
CA PHE A 384 0.04 -10.34 -20.55
C PHE A 384 0.00 -8.91 -21.11
N PHE A 385 -1.15 -8.24 -21.04
CA PHE A 385 -1.32 -6.88 -21.54
C PHE A 385 -2.45 -6.15 -20.83
N ILE A 386 -2.29 -4.86 -20.58
CA ILE A 386 -3.32 -3.98 -20.01
C ILE A 386 -3.45 -2.76 -20.91
N THR A 387 -4.66 -2.47 -21.37
CA THR A 387 -4.98 -1.27 -22.16
C THR A 387 -6.05 -0.45 -21.48
N GLU A 388 -6.03 0.84 -21.73
CA GLU A 388 -7.09 1.75 -21.33
C GLU A 388 -8.28 1.64 -22.29
N ARG A 389 -9.51 1.87 -21.79
CA ARG A 389 -10.68 2.05 -22.66
C ARG A 389 -11.26 3.44 -22.49
N ALA A 390 -11.45 4.12 -23.61
CA ALA A 390 -11.96 5.47 -23.69
C ALA A 390 -13.06 5.57 -24.75
N ILE A 391 -13.91 6.60 -24.66
CA ILE A 391 -14.90 6.89 -25.71
C ILE A 391 -14.12 7.31 -26.95
N ALA A 392 -14.39 6.66 -28.08
CA ALA A 392 -13.78 7.03 -29.35
C ALA A 392 -14.67 8.02 -30.09
N LEU A 393 -14.07 9.06 -30.65
CA LEU A 393 -14.75 10.12 -31.39
C LEU A 393 -14.17 10.22 -32.79
N ARG A 394 -15.01 10.54 -33.79
CA ARG A 394 -14.48 10.95 -35.09
C ARG A 394 -13.71 12.26 -34.92
N ARG A 395 -12.74 12.50 -35.81
CA ARG A 395 -12.00 13.76 -35.83
C ARG A 395 -12.93 14.96 -36.02
N GLY A 396 -12.57 16.08 -35.40
CA GLY A 396 -13.34 17.33 -35.41
C GLY A 396 -14.33 17.48 -34.26
N LEU A 397 -14.43 16.50 -33.36
CA LEU A 397 -15.29 16.54 -32.17
C LEU A 397 -14.54 16.97 -30.90
N GLY A 398 -13.51 17.82 -31.01
CA GLY A 398 -12.71 18.27 -29.86
C GLY A 398 -13.55 18.92 -28.75
N GLN A 399 -14.60 19.66 -29.10
CA GLN A 399 -15.54 20.22 -28.13
C GLN A 399 -16.27 19.14 -27.33
N VAL A 400 -16.80 18.11 -28.01
CA VAL A 400 -17.47 16.97 -27.37
C VAL A 400 -16.50 16.20 -26.48
N ARG A 401 -15.26 16.00 -26.95
CA ARG A 401 -14.18 15.38 -26.17
C ARG A 401 -13.97 16.12 -24.85
N GLU A 402 -13.83 17.45 -24.87
CA GLU A 402 -13.61 18.21 -23.65
C GLU A 402 -14.85 18.30 -22.73
N GLN A 403 -16.06 18.34 -23.29
CA GLN A 403 -17.29 18.22 -22.49
C GLN A 403 -17.34 16.89 -21.73
N LEU A 404 -16.96 15.79 -22.37
CA LEU A 404 -16.83 14.49 -21.72
C LEU A 404 -15.70 14.48 -20.69
N ASN A 405 -14.50 14.97 -21.05
CA ASN A 405 -13.35 15.00 -20.14
C ASN A 405 -13.61 15.82 -18.87
N GLY A 406 -14.40 16.90 -18.97
CA GLY A 406 -14.78 17.73 -17.84
C GLY A 406 -15.64 17.01 -16.81
N VAL A 407 -16.43 16.00 -17.22
CA VAL A 407 -17.34 15.27 -16.31
C VAL A 407 -16.80 13.90 -15.88
N ILE A 408 -15.89 13.29 -16.65
CA ILE A 408 -15.36 11.94 -16.40
C ILE A 408 -14.78 11.79 -14.98
N PRO A 409 -13.86 12.64 -14.48
CA PRO A 409 -13.25 12.44 -13.15
C PRO A 409 -14.28 12.42 -12.01
N GLY A 410 -15.25 13.33 -12.04
CA GLY A 410 -16.33 13.37 -11.05
C GLY A 410 -17.28 12.18 -11.17
N TYR A 411 -17.56 11.71 -12.39
CA TYR A 411 -18.37 10.53 -12.64
C TYR A 411 -17.71 9.24 -12.15
N LEU A 412 -16.41 9.04 -12.38
CA LEU A 412 -15.69 7.84 -11.94
C LEU A 412 -15.65 7.69 -10.39
N SER A 413 -15.78 8.80 -9.68
CA SER A 413 -15.87 8.83 -8.20
C SER A 413 -17.31 8.79 -7.68
N SER A 414 -18.33 8.78 -8.55
CA SER A 414 -19.75 8.82 -8.16
C SER A 414 -20.29 7.47 -7.71
N GLU A 415 -21.30 7.48 -6.83
CA GLU A 415 -22.01 6.26 -6.42
C GLU A 415 -22.68 5.54 -7.59
N ASP A 416 -23.25 6.29 -8.55
CA ASP A 416 -23.89 5.74 -9.76
C ASP A 416 -22.90 4.87 -10.55
N TYR A 417 -21.68 5.36 -10.77
CA TYR A 417 -20.63 4.60 -11.47
C TYR A 417 -20.21 3.36 -10.68
N GLN A 418 -20.06 3.47 -9.35
CA GLN A 418 -19.69 2.33 -8.51
C GLN A 418 -20.80 1.26 -8.49
N GLU A 419 -22.07 1.65 -8.49
CA GLU A 419 -23.21 0.73 -8.60
C GLU A 419 -23.25 0.07 -9.98
N LEU A 420 -23.06 0.84 -11.06
CA LEU A 420 -23.00 0.33 -12.42
C LEU A 420 -21.85 -0.68 -12.59
N ARG A 421 -20.68 -0.38 -12.04
CA ARG A 421 -19.51 -1.26 -12.01
C ARG A 421 -19.80 -2.55 -11.23
N ARG A 422 -20.43 -2.45 -10.05
CA ARG A 422 -20.83 -3.63 -9.27
C ARG A 422 -21.82 -4.51 -10.02
N ARG A 423 -22.80 -3.91 -10.70
CA ARG A 423 -23.84 -4.62 -11.46
C ARG A 423 -23.28 -5.40 -12.64
N TRP A 424 -22.33 -4.81 -13.39
CA TRP A 424 -21.86 -5.37 -14.65
C TRP A 424 -20.48 -6.04 -14.59
N LEU A 425 -19.58 -5.62 -13.71
CA LEU A 425 -18.18 -6.06 -13.71
C LEU A 425 -17.77 -6.85 -12.45
N GLU A 426 -18.53 -6.79 -11.36
CA GLU A 426 -18.25 -7.60 -10.16
C GLU A 426 -19.04 -8.93 -10.19
N ALA A 427 -18.46 -9.95 -9.58
CA ALA A 427 -19.13 -11.24 -9.38
C ALA A 427 -20.35 -11.05 -8.45
N PRO A 428 -21.47 -11.76 -8.68
CA PRO A 428 -22.64 -11.63 -7.82
C PRO A 428 -22.27 -12.00 -6.38
N ALA A 429 -22.42 -11.05 -5.45
CA ALA A 429 -22.15 -11.29 -4.04
C ALA A 429 -22.97 -12.48 -3.54
N PHE A 430 -22.31 -13.43 -2.87
CA PHE A 430 -22.97 -14.61 -2.30
C PHE A 430 -24.17 -14.22 -1.39
N TRP A 431 -24.05 -13.09 -0.68
CA TRP A 431 -25.11 -12.51 0.14
C TRP A 431 -25.96 -11.49 -0.64
N THR A 432 -27.00 -11.97 -1.32
CA THR A 432 -28.02 -11.11 -1.92
C THR A 432 -29.11 -10.74 -0.90
N ALA A 433 -29.85 -9.66 -1.13
CA ALA A 433 -30.98 -9.26 -0.28
C ALA A 433 -32.06 -10.36 -0.15
N GLU A 434 -32.22 -11.18 -1.19
CA GLU A 434 -33.10 -12.37 -1.16
C GLU A 434 -32.55 -13.49 -0.28
N ARG A 435 -31.26 -13.80 -0.39
CA ARG A 435 -30.60 -14.80 0.46
C ARG A 435 -30.56 -14.36 1.92
N LEU A 436 -30.43 -13.06 2.17
CA LEU A 436 -30.52 -12.49 3.53
C LEU A 436 -31.96 -12.59 4.07
N ARG A 437 -32.99 -12.38 3.24
CA ARG A 437 -34.39 -12.63 3.62
C ARG A 437 -34.63 -14.11 3.93
N LEU A 438 -34.14 -15.02 3.09
CA LEU A 438 -34.22 -16.47 3.33
C LEU A 438 -33.49 -16.89 4.62
N ALA A 439 -32.30 -16.36 4.87
CA ALA A 439 -31.57 -16.60 6.12
C ALA A 439 -32.34 -16.09 7.34
N ARG A 440 -32.98 -14.92 7.25
CA ARG A 440 -33.87 -14.38 8.31
C ARG A 440 -35.10 -15.26 8.52
N TYR A 441 -35.75 -15.74 7.46
CA TYR A 441 -36.87 -16.68 7.58
C TYR A 441 -36.44 -18.02 8.17
N GLY A 442 -35.28 -18.54 7.79
CA GLY A 442 -34.69 -19.74 8.37
C GLY A 442 -34.40 -19.58 9.87
N ALA A 443 -33.81 -18.44 10.26
CA ALA A 443 -33.58 -18.11 11.66
C ALA A 443 -34.89 -17.97 12.46
N ALA A 444 -35.91 -17.32 11.89
CA ALA A 444 -37.23 -17.20 12.53
C ALA A 444 -37.92 -18.57 12.71
N LEU A 445 -37.84 -19.45 11.70
CA LEU A 445 -38.36 -20.81 11.78
C LEU A 445 -37.62 -21.63 12.85
N LEU A 446 -36.30 -21.47 12.97
CA LEU A 446 -35.49 -22.12 14.00
C LEU A 446 -35.93 -21.68 15.41
N VAL A 447 -36.19 -20.38 15.61
CA VAL A 447 -36.73 -19.85 16.88
C VAL A 447 -38.10 -20.42 17.20
N VAL A 448 -38.99 -20.56 16.21
CA VAL A 448 -40.31 -21.17 16.39
C VAL A 448 -40.20 -22.65 16.74
N LEU A 449 -39.30 -23.40 16.09
CA LEU A 449 -39.05 -24.81 16.38
C LEU A 449 -38.47 -25.02 17.79
N ILE A 450 -37.51 -24.18 18.20
CA ILE A 450 -36.93 -24.19 19.55
C ILE A 450 -38.01 -23.84 20.58
N GLY A 451 -38.83 -22.83 20.31
CA GLY A 451 -39.96 -22.43 21.17
C GLY A 451 -41.02 -23.53 21.30
N GLY A 452 -41.34 -24.22 20.20
CA GLY A 452 -42.26 -25.36 20.19
C GLY A 452 -41.71 -26.56 20.97
N ALA A 453 -40.43 -26.89 20.80
CA ALA A 453 -39.76 -27.96 21.55
C ALA A 453 -39.71 -27.64 23.06
N PHE A 454 -39.45 -26.37 23.40
CA PHE A 454 -39.48 -25.88 24.77
C PHE A 454 -40.88 -25.98 25.37
N LEU A 455 -41.93 -25.61 24.63
CA LEU A 455 -43.33 -25.71 25.09
C LEU A 455 -43.74 -27.17 25.36
N VAL A 456 -43.35 -28.11 24.49
CA VAL A 456 -43.60 -29.55 24.68
C VAL A 456 -42.85 -30.10 25.89
N GLN A 457 -41.59 -29.68 26.11
CA GLN A 457 -40.84 -30.03 27.32
C GLN A 457 -41.49 -29.46 28.59
N ASN A 458 -41.99 -28.23 28.53
CA ASN A 458 -42.56 -27.53 29.68
C ASN A 458 -43.93 -28.11 30.08
N ILE A 459 -44.77 -28.54 29.12
CA ILE A 459 -46.01 -29.27 29.38
C ILE A 459 -45.73 -30.63 30.04
N ARG A 460 -44.67 -31.33 29.61
CA ARG A 460 -44.20 -32.58 30.26
C ARG A 460 -43.65 -32.34 31.67
N ALA A 461 -43.02 -31.19 31.91
CA ALA A 461 -42.51 -30.80 33.23
C ALA A 461 -43.63 -30.45 34.21
N ARG A 462 -44.72 -29.81 33.75
CA ARG A 462 -45.89 -29.50 34.59
C ARG A 462 -46.58 -30.74 35.16
N ARG A 463 -46.66 -31.85 34.41
CA ARG A 463 -47.18 -33.13 34.92
C ARG A 463 -46.30 -33.80 35.98
N ARG A 464 -45.03 -33.38 36.11
CA ARG A 464 -44.10 -33.87 37.15
C ARG A 464 -44.11 -33.02 38.42
N ALA A 465 -44.71 -31.83 38.37
CA ALA A 465 -44.71 -30.85 39.46
C ALA A 465 -45.66 -31.20 40.62
N GLU A 466 -46.69 -32.04 40.39
CA GLU A 466 -47.61 -32.48 41.46
C GLU A 466 -46.96 -33.49 42.45
N VAL A 467 -45.79 -34.05 42.11
CA VAL A 467 -45.09 -35.06 42.92
C VAL A 467 -44.01 -34.46 43.83
N LEU A 468 -43.73 -33.15 43.73
CA LEU A 468 -42.52 -32.51 44.27
C LEU A 468 -42.71 -31.65 45.53
N SER A 469 -43.77 -31.88 46.32
CA SER A 469 -43.83 -31.35 47.70
C SER A 469 -42.77 -31.98 48.63
N ALA A 470 -42.01 -32.98 48.15
CA ALA A 470 -40.90 -33.61 48.86
C ALA A 470 -39.50 -32.98 48.61
N GLN A 471 -39.37 -31.96 47.75
CA GLN A 471 -38.06 -31.47 47.25
C GLN A 471 -37.48 -30.22 47.96
N ALA A 472 -37.89 -29.92 49.19
CA ALA A 472 -37.32 -28.80 49.96
C ALA A 472 -35.80 -28.96 50.26
N ARG A 473 -35.21 -30.15 50.07
CA ARG A 473 -33.77 -30.40 50.25
C ARG A 473 -32.89 -30.17 49.01
N THR A 474 -33.48 -30.02 47.81
CA THR A 474 -32.69 -29.94 46.55
C THR A 474 -32.35 -28.49 46.16
N VAL A 475 -33.03 -27.49 46.72
CA VAL A 475 -32.80 -26.06 46.43
C VAL A 475 -31.51 -25.53 47.07
N ASN A 476 -31.17 -25.98 48.30
CA ASN A 476 -29.92 -25.60 48.96
C ASN A 476 -28.68 -26.09 48.21
N ASN A 477 -28.74 -27.28 47.61
CA ASN A 477 -27.61 -27.85 46.86
C ASN A 477 -27.40 -27.20 45.48
N ARG A 478 -28.46 -26.61 44.88
CA ARG A 478 -28.35 -25.91 43.59
C ARG A 478 -27.82 -24.48 43.72
N LEU A 479 -28.20 -23.76 44.79
CA LEU A 479 -27.63 -22.44 45.08
C LEU A 479 -26.13 -22.54 45.43
N GLY A 480 -25.72 -23.55 46.19
CA GLY A 480 -24.30 -23.86 46.42
C GLY A 480 -23.55 -24.12 45.12
N ALA A 481 -24.05 -25.01 44.26
CA ALA A 481 -23.40 -25.34 42.98
C ALA A 481 -23.29 -24.15 42.01
N ILE A 482 -24.24 -23.20 42.02
CA ILE A 482 -24.17 -21.99 41.20
C ILE A 482 -23.13 -21.02 41.76
N LEU A 483 -23.10 -20.80 43.07
CA LEU A 483 -22.11 -19.93 43.72
C LEU A 483 -20.69 -20.50 43.60
N ASP A 484 -20.55 -21.82 43.58
CA ASP A 484 -19.27 -22.51 43.42
C ASP A 484 -18.76 -22.50 41.97
N ALA A 485 -19.66 -22.43 40.98
CA ALA A 485 -19.30 -22.40 39.56
C ALA A 485 -18.96 -20.99 39.03
N THR A 486 -19.35 -19.92 39.73
CA THR A 486 -19.08 -18.55 39.31
C THR A 486 -17.66 -18.13 39.66
N ARG A 487 -16.90 -17.64 38.66
CA ARG A 487 -15.55 -17.10 38.86
C ARG A 487 -15.53 -15.72 39.56
N SER A 488 -16.66 -15.03 39.55
CA SER A 488 -16.90 -13.79 40.30
C SER A 488 -16.82 -14.03 41.80
N GLY A 489 -16.17 -13.14 42.53
CA GLY A 489 -16.12 -13.17 43.97
C GLY A 489 -17.37 -12.56 44.59
N ILE A 490 -18.18 -13.38 45.26
CA ILE A 490 -19.40 -12.95 45.95
C ILE A 490 -19.16 -13.09 47.44
N LEU A 491 -19.21 -11.95 48.14
CA LEU A 491 -18.95 -11.81 49.57
C LEU A 491 -20.23 -11.30 50.26
N GLY A 492 -20.67 -11.95 51.32
CA GLY A 492 -21.68 -11.41 52.23
C GLY A 492 -21.04 -10.93 53.51
N MET A 493 -21.31 -9.68 53.88
CA MET A 493 -20.69 -8.99 55.00
C MET A 493 -21.72 -8.55 56.04
N THR A 494 -21.36 -8.65 57.31
CA THR A 494 -22.12 -8.09 58.44
C THR A 494 -21.94 -6.57 58.52
N ALA A 495 -22.77 -5.90 59.31
CA ALA A 495 -22.70 -4.44 59.48
C ALA A 495 -21.34 -3.98 60.05
N ASP A 496 -20.69 -4.83 60.84
CA ASP A 496 -19.36 -4.58 61.43
C ASP A 496 -18.19 -4.85 60.47
N GLY A 497 -18.45 -5.19 59.20
CA GLY A 497 -17.44 -5.39 58.17
C GLY A 497 -16.79 -6.78 58.12
N ASN A 498 -17.31 -7.76 58.88
CA ASN A 498 -16.86 -9.15 58.80
C ASN A 498 -17.53 -9.90 57.62
N ILE A 499 -16.76 -10.72 56.91
CA ILE A 499 -17.22 -11.57 55.82
C ILE A 499 -17.86 -12.82 56.42
N GLN A 500 -19.19 -12.92 56.32
CA GLN A 500 -19.99 -14.05 56.80
C GLN A 500 -20.11 -15.18 55.78
N PHE A 501 -20.04 -14.87 54.49
CA PHE A 501 -19.87 -15.88 53.45
C PHE A 501 -18.99 -15.34 52.33
N ALA A 502 -18.20 -16.22 51.72
CA ALA A 502 -17.46 -15.95 50.51
C ALA A 502 -17.50 -17.21 49.63
N ASN A 503 -17.94 -17.07 48.39
CA ASN A 503 -17.88 -18.17 47.42
C ASN A 503 -16.41 -18.47 47.02
N PRO A 504 -16.12 -19.58 46.32
CA PRO A 504 -14.76 -19.94 45.91
C PRO A 504 -14.03 -18.84 45.12
N GLY A 505 -14.74 -18.12 44.24
CA GLY A 505 -14.17 -16.98 43.52
C GLY A 505 -13.69 -15.86 44.46
N GLY A 506 -14.49 -15.51 45.48
CA GLY A 506 -14.18 -14.45 46.44
C GLY A 506 -13.04 -14.85 47.37
N ARG A 507 -13.04 -16.12 47.82
CA ARG A 507 -11.93 -16.69 48.59
C ARG A 507 -10.61 -16.68 47.83
N THR A 508 -10.64 -17.01 46.53
CA THR A 508 -9.45 -17.00 45.66
C THR A 508 -8.89 -15.58 45.48
N MET A 509 -9.76 -14.60 45.24
CA MET A 509 -9.38 -13.19 45.09
C MET A 509 -8.78 -12.62 46.38
N LEU A 510 -9.34 -12.97 47.54
CA LEU A 510 -8.86 -12.51 48.84
C LEU A 510 -7.65 -13.31 49.36
N GLY A 511 -7.34 -14.47 48.78
CA GLY A 511 -6.26 -15.35 49.27
C GLY A 511 -6.64 -16.19 50.49
N GLU A 512 -7.93 -16.27 50.83
CA GLU A 512 -8.47 -16.92 52.03
C GLU A 512 -9.24 -18.19 51.67
N LEU A 513 -8.56 -19.16 51.04
CA LEU A 513 -9.19 -20.38 50.51
C LEU A 513 -9.75 -21.29 51.62
N GLU A 514 -9.02 -21.43 52.73
CA GLU A 514 -9.31 -22.41 53.78
C GLU A 514 -9.90 -21.80 55.06
N ARG A 515 -10.00 -20.47 55.15
CA ARG A 515 -10.51 -19.79 56.35
C ARG A 515 -12.02 -20.02 56.51
N GLU A 516 -12.43 -20.48 57.70
CA GLU A 516 -13.85 -20.61 58.03
C GLU A 516 -14.47 -19.23 58.32
N ALA A 517 -15.67 -19.00 57.77
CA ALA A 517 -16.42 -17.76 58.01
C ALA A 517 -17.16 -17.84 59.35
N PRO A 518 -17.32 -16.71 60.09
CA PRO A 518 -16.97 -15.35 59.69
C PRO A 518 -15.50 -14.96 59.92
N PHE A 519 -14.95 -14.11 59.05
CA PHE A 519 -13.59 -13.54 59.18
C PHE A 519 -13.54 -12.07 58.73
N PRO A 520 -12.63 -11.23 59.26
CA PRO A 520 -12.48 -9.83 58.84
C PRO A 520 -11.87 -9.72 57.44
N TRP A 521 -12.01 -8.55 56.80
CA TRP A 521 -11.31 -8.27 55.55
C TRP A 521 -9.78 -8.48 55.73
N PRO A 522 -9.08 -9.23 54.86
CA PRO A 522 -7.66 -9.52 55.05
C PRO A 522 -6.81 -8.25 54.98
N GLU A 523 -5.91 -8.06 55.95
CA GLU A 523 -5.02 -6.89 56.01
C GLU A 523 -4.07 -6.84 54.80
N ALA A 524 -3.67 -8.01 54.29
CA ALA A 524 -2.84 -8.16 53.09
C ALA A 524 -3.56 -7.76 51.78
N VAL A 525 -4.86 -7.42 51.80
CA VAL A 525 -5.63 -7.09 50.60
C VAL A 525 -6.09 -5.62 50.66
N ALA A 526 -5.57 -4.80 49.75
CA ALA A 526 -5.91 -3.38 49.67
C ALA A 526 -6.34 -2.98 48.26
N PHE A 527 -7.33 -2.09 48.17
CA PHE A 527 -7.56 -1.34 46.93
C PHE A 527 -6.53 -0.21 46.86
N VAL A 528 -5.87 -0.06 45.73
CA VAL A 528 -4.77 0.89 45.52
C VAL A 528 -5.04 1.83 44.36
N ASP A 529 -4.36 2.97 44.37
CA ASP A 529 -4.37 3.90 43.24
C ASP A 529 -3.58 3.31 42.05
N PRO A 530 -4.11 3.32 40.81
CA PRO A 530 -3.43 2.72 39.66
C PRO A 530 -2.09 3.34 39.27
N GLN A 531 -1.83 4.60 39.64
CA GLN A 531 -0.60 5.31 39.27
C GLN A 531 0.46 5.21 40.36
N THR A 532 0.05 5.27 41.62
CA THR A 532 0.99 5.31 42.76
C THR A 532 1.11 3.98 43.50
N LEU A 533 0.19 3.03 43.27
CA LEU A 533 0.05 1.76 43.98
C LEU A 533 -0.07 1.89 45.51
N VAL A 534 -0.38 3.09 45.99
CA VAL A 534 -0.65 3.38 47.40
C VAL A 534 -2.11 3.02 47.72
N ALA A 535 -2.35 2.49 48.92
CA ALA A 535 -3.68 2.13 49.38
C ALA A 535 -4.64 3.33 49.35
N LEU A 536 -5.85 3.10 48.84
CA LEU A 536 -6.89 4.12 48.78
C LEU A 536 -7.34 4.50 50.20
N PRO A 537 -7.55 5.79 50.49
CA PRO A 537 -8.14 6.21 51.76
C PRO A 537 -9.57 5.65 51.90
N SER A 538 -10.05 5.49 53.14
CA SER A 538 -11.36 4.86 53.44
C SER A 538 -12.53 5.46 52.66
N GLU A 539 -12.50 6.76 52.37
CA GLU A 539 -13.52 7.47 51.58
C GLU A 539 -13.56 7.06 50.09
N ARG A 540 -12.46 6.52 49.56
CA ARG A 540 -12.36 6.05 48.16
C ARG A 540 -12.28 4.53 48.06
N ASN A 541 -12.23 3.83 49.20
CA ASN A 541 -12.24 2.37 49.24
C ASN A 541 -13.66 1.85 48.94
N PRO A 542 -13.86 1.06 47.86
CA PRO A 542 -15.19 0.63 47.45
C PRO A 542 -15.88 -0.27 48.48
N VAL A 543 -15.14 -1.10 49.22
CA VAL A 543 -15.74 -1.97 50.25
C VAL A 543 -16.22 -1.16 51.45
N GLN A 544 -15.47 -0.13 51.86
CA GLN A 544 -15.91 0.71 52.98
C GLN A 544 -17.09 1.60 52.62
N ARG A 545 -17.13 2.12 51.40
CA ARG A 545 -18.30 2.81 50.84
C ARG A 545 -19.54 1.89 50.83
N ALA A 546 -19.37 0.63 50.45
CA ALA A 546 -20.47 -0.34 50.48
C ALA A 546 -20.99 -0.61 51.91
N LEU A 547 -20.11 -0.72 52.91
CA LEU A 547 -20.49 -0.97 54.30
C LEU A 547 -21.24 0.19 54.97
N VAL A 548 -20.96 1.44 54.57
CA VAL A 548 -21.72 2.61 55.04
C VAL A 548 -23.05 2.82 54.28
N GLY A 549 -23.42 1.89 53.40
CA GLY A 549 -24.71 1.86 52.71
C GLY A 549 -24.70 2.44 51.29
N GLU A 550 -23.53 2.63 50.67
CA GLU A 550 -23.47 3.04 49.26
C GLU A 550 -23.64 1.85 48.31
N VAL A 551 -24.50 2.00 47.30
CA VAL A 551 -24.73 0.96 46.29
C VAL A 551 -23.79 1.20 45.11
N LEU A 552 -22.75 0.39 45.01
CA LEU A 552 -21.77 0.42 43.92
C LEU A 552 -22.30 -0.33 42.71
N ARG A 553 -22.17 0.27 41.52
CA ARG A 553 -22.65 -0.29 40.25
C ARG A 553 -21.51 -0.48 39.27
N GLY A 554 -20.69 -1.50 39.51
CA GLY A 554 -19.65 -1.92 38.58
C GLY A 554 -18.50 -0.93 38.45
N GLU A 555 -18.07 -0.33 39.55
CA GLU A 555 -16.89 0.56 39.56
C GLU A 555 -15.60 -0.28 39.45
N THR A 556 -14.71 0.08 38.54
CA THR A 556 -13.42 -0.61 38.39
C THR A 556 -12.40 -0.03 39.36
N ALA A 557 -11.79 -0.88 40.19
CA ALA A 557 -10.74 -0.53 41.13
C ALA A 557 -9.57 -1.52 41.02
N LEU A 558 -8.37 -1.07 41.39
CA LEU A 558 -7.18 -1.92 41.36
C LEU A 558 -7.03 -2.60 42.73
N LEU A 559 -7.17 -3.92 42.76
CA LEU A 559 -7.03 -4.74 43.97
C LEU A 559 -5.62 -5.31 44.02
N ARG A 560 -4.87 -4.96 45.07
CA ARG A 560 -3.54 -5.50 45.35
C ARG A 560 -3.63 -6.42 46.55
N ARG A 561 -3.08 -7.62 46.40
CA ARG A 561 -2.83 -8.56 47.50
C ARG A 561 -1.33 -8.63 47.73
N GLU A 562 -0.91 -8.50 48.98
CA GLU A 562 0.47 -8.70 49.42
C GLU A 562 0.88 -10.16 49.11
N GLY A 563 2.02 -10.35 48.44
CA GLY A 563 2.46 -11.66 47.93
C GLY A 563 1.78 -12.13 46.61
N ALA A 564 0.96 -11.30 45.94
CA ALA A 564 0.52 -11.59 44.57
C ALA A 564 1.39 -10.84 43.54
N MET A 565 1.89 -11.57 42.53
CA MET A 565 2.81 -11.08 41.49
C MET A 565 2.33 -9.85 40.69
N SER A 566 1.02 -9.58 40.64
CA SER A 566 0.49 -8.39 39.97
C SER A 566 -0.86 -7.97 40.56
N PRO A 567 -1.13 -6.65 40.66
CA PRO A 567 -2.43 -6.15 41.06
C PRO A 567 -3.47 -6.45 39.97
N ARG A 568 -4.71 -6.72 40.39
CA ARG A 568 -5.81 -7.10 39.51
C ARG A 568 -6.81 -5.97 39.34
N TYR A 569 -7.27 -5.74 38.12
CA TYR A 569 -8.42 -4.85 37.92
C TYR A 569 -9.68 -5.61 38.30
N VAL A 570 -10.40 -5.09 39.29
CA VAL A 570 -11.60 -5.71 39.81
C VAL A 570 -12.75 -4.74 39.68
N ARG A 571 -13.83 -5.21 39.06
CA ARG A 571 -15.09 -4.46 39.00
C ARG A 571 -15.91 -4.78 40.23
N VAL A 572 -16.22 -3.75 41.02
CA VAL A 572 -16.88 -3.87 42.33
C VAL A 572 -18.33 -3.43 42.21
N SER A 573 -19.25 -4.29 42.63
CA SER A 573 -20.67 -3.97 42.78
C SER A 573 -21.14 -4.32 44.19
N SER A 574 -22.14 -3.60 44.71
CA SER A 574 -22.71 -3.92 46.02
C SER A 574 -24.24 -3.92 46.01
N ALA A 575 -24.82 -4.67 46.94
CA ALA A 575 -26.25 -4.68 47.21
C ALA A 575 -26.50 -4.77 48.73
N ILE A 576 -27.46 -3.99 49.22
CA ILE A 576 -27.85 -3.99 50.63
C ILE A 576 -28.95 -5.03 50.85
N VAL A 577 -28.82 -5.83 51.90
CA VAL A 577 -29.79 -6.86 52.29
C VAL A 577 -30.38 -6.49 53.65
N SER A 578 -31.70 -6.64 53.80
CA SER A 578 -32.38 -6.37 55.07
C SER A 578 -32.04 -7.46 56.10
N ALA A 579 -31.08 -7.19 56.96
CA ALA A 579 -30.69 -8.05 58.07
C ALA A 579 -31.68 -7.93 59.24
N GLN A 580 -32.13 -9.06 59.82
CA GLN A 580 -33.00 -9.07 61.01
C GLN A 580 -32.19 -9.11 62.33
N LYS A 581 -30.93 -9.55 62.28
CA LYS A 581 -29.97 -9.54 63.40
C LYS A 581 -28.62 -8.96 62.95
N ALA A 582 -27.83 -8.44 63.90
CA ALA A 582 -26.50 -7.88 63.64
C ALA A 582 -25.50 -8.90 63.04
N THR A 583 -25.74 -10.19 63.27
CA THR A 583 -24.94 -11.30 62.75
C THR A 583 -25.41 -11.80 61.39
N ASP A 584 -26.43 -11.20 60.77
CA ASP A 584 -26.90 -11.60 59.44
C ASP A 584 -26.21 -10.75 58.34
N VAL A 585 -26.19 -11.27 57.11
CA VAL A 585 -25.63 -10.58 55.95
C VAL A 585 -26.39 -9.27 55.72
N SER A 586 -25.67 -8.15 55.85
CA SER A 586 -26.21 -6.80 55.67
C SER A 586 -25.86 -6.23 54.29
N THR A 587 -24.69 -6.61 53.75
CA THR A 587 -24.17 -6.10 52.48
C THR A 587 -23.58 -7.25 51.68
N VAL A 588 -23.93 -7.34 50.41
CA VAL A 588 -23.31 -8.27 49.46
C VAL A 588 -22.40 -7.46 48.53
N VAL A 589 -21.13 -7.88 48.41
CA VAL A 589 -20.14 -7.29 47.50
C VAL A 589 -19.78 -8.32 46.44
N ILE A 590 -19.83 -7.91 45.17
CA ILE A 590 -19.44 -8.71 44.02
C ILE A 590 -18.16 -8.10 43.43
N LEU A 591 -17.15 -8.94 43.23
CA LEU A 591 -15.84 -8.64 42.69
C LEU A 591 -15.65 -9.43 41.39
N ASP A 592 -15.56 -8.75 40.25
CA ASP A 592 -15.28 -9.39 38.95
C ASP A 592 -13.85 -9.07 38.51
N ASP A 593 -13.02 -10.09 38.26
CA ASP A 593 -11.70 -9.90 37.67
C ASP A 593 -11.84 -9.51 36.19
N VAL A 594 -11.51 -8.26 35.88
CA VAL A 594 -11.57 -7.68 34.54
C VAL A 594 -10.19 -7.33 34.00
N THR A 595 -9.13 -7.91 34.60
CA THR A 595 -7.73 -7.60 34.26
C THR A 595 -7.43 -7.78 32.78
N GLU A 596 -7.82 -8.91 32.17
CA GLU A 596 -7.61 -9.16 30.74
C GLU A 596 -8.49 -8.26 29.85
N GLN A 597 -9.72 -7.94 30.28
CA GLN A 597 -10.61 -7.06 29.53
C GLN A 597 -10.07 -5.61 29.50
N GLU A 598 -9.56 -5.11 30.62
CA GLU A 598 -8.98 -3.76 30.68
C GLU A 598 -7.64 -3.67 29.94
N LYS A 599 -6.79 -4.70 30.02
CA LYS A 599 -5.57 -4.78 29.19
C LYS A 599 -5.90 -4.75 27.69
N ASN A 600 -6.87 -5.56 27.26
CA ASN A 600 -7.32 -5.59 25.86
C ASN A 600 -7.93 -4.25 25.42
N ARG A 601 -8.75 -3.61 26.27
CA ARG A 601 -9.31 -2.28 25.98
C ARG A 601 -8.22 -1.23 25.78
N GLN A 602 -7.21 -1.20 26.66
CA GLN A 602 -6.07 -0.30 26.55
C GLN A 602 -5.25 -0.55 25.27
N GLN A 603 -5.09 -1.82 24.88
CA GLN A 603 -4.39 -2.20 23.64
C GLN A 603 -5.16 -1.77 22.38
N ILE A 604 -6.49 -1.95 22.37
CA ILE A 604 -7.37 -1.52 21.28
C ILE A 604 -7.37 0.01 21.14
N GLU A 605 -7.45 0.75 22.25
CA GLU A 605 -7.38 2.22 22.24
C GLU A 605 -6.04 2.74 21.70
N ARG A 606 -4.94 2.03 21.99
CA ARG A 606 -3.60 2.36 21.47
C ARG A 606 -3.48 2.09 19.97
N SER A 607 -4.01 0.95 19.49
CA SER A 607 -4.02 0.57 18.07
C SER A 607 -4.92 1.50 17.23
N SER A 608 -6.09 1.88 17.74
CA SER A 608 -7.02 2.79 17.04
C SER A 608 -6.45 4.20 16.84
N ARG A 609 -5.65 4.71 17.79
CA ARG A 609 -4.95 6.00 17.64
C ARG A 609 -3.85 5.96 16.57
N LEU A 610 -3.14 4.84 16.46
CA LEU A 610 -2.11 4.64 15.43
C LEU A 610 -2.71 4.53 14.03
N ASP A 611 -3.82 3.81 13.87
CA ASP A 611 -4.52 3.67 12.58
C ASP A 611 -5.14 5.01 12.10
N ALA A 612 -5.70 5.81 13.01
CA ALA A 612 -6.24 7.14 12.69
C ALA A 612 -5.15 8.13 12.24
N LEU A 613 -3.94 8.01 12.80
CA LEU A 613 -2.79 8.84 12.43
C LEU A 613 -2.21 8.45 11.06
N GLY A 614 -2.18 7.16 10.72
CA GLY A 614 -1.74 6.66 9.40
C GLY A 614 -2.62 7.13 8.24
N GLN A 615 -3.96 7.12 8.42
CA GLN A 615 -4.90 7.58 7.39
C GLN A 615 -4.85 9.10 7.13
N LEU A 616 -4.66 9.91 8.18
CA LEU A 616 -4.53 11.38 8.05
C LEU A 616 -3.22 11.79 7.37
N THR A 617 -2.13 11.07 7.64
CA THR A 617 -0.79 11.45 7.18
C THR A 617 -0.57 11.12 5.69
N GLY A 618 -1.18 10.06 5.15
CA GLY A 618 -1.05 9.67 3.74
C GLY A 618 -1.71 10.63 2.74
N GLY A 619 -2.91 11.15 3.05
CA GLY A 619 -3.62 12.12 2.20
C GLY A 619 -2.98 13.52 2.26
N VAL A 620 -2.65 14.00 3.46
CA VAL A 620 -2.05 15.32 3.66
C VAL A 620 -0.65 15.41 3.04
N ALA A 621 0.17 14.37 3.19
CA ALA A 621 1.53 14.39 2.64
C ALA A 621 1.58 14.34 1.11
N HIS A 622 0.60 13.69 0.46
CA HIS A 622 0.45 13.75 -0.99
C HIS A 622 0.20 15.19 -1.47
N ASP A 623 -0.69 15.92 -0.77
CA ASP A 623 -1.00 17.31 -1.11
C ASP A 623 0.16 18.27 -0.82
N PHE A 624 0.92 18.04 0.26
CA PHE A 624 2.15 18.80 0.55
C PHE A 624 3.21 18.59 -0.54
N ASN A 625 3.42 17.37 -1.01
CA ASN A 625 4.35 17.09 -2.12
C ASN A 625 3.93 17.81 -3.41
N ASN A 626 2.63 17.90 -3.70
CA ASN A 626 2.13 18.63 -4.87
C ASN A 626 2.39 20.14 -4.76
N ILE A 627 2.22 20.73 -3.57
CA ILE A 627 2.53 22.16 -3.33
C ILE A 627 4.04 22.39 -3.46
N LEU A 628 4.87 21.54 -2.86
CA LEU A 628 6.33 21.64 -2.92
C LEU A 628 6.86 21.51 -4.35
N ALA A 629 6.33 20.57 -5.13
CA ALA A 629 6.66 20.41 -6.55
C ALA A 629 6.28 21.66 -7.36
N THR A 630 5.10 22.24 -7.11
CA THR A 630 4.65 23.47 -7.78
C THR A 630 5.59 24.65 -7.49
N ILE A 631 6.03 24.81 -6.24
CA ILE A 631 6.99 25.86 -5.85
C ILE A 631 8.36 25.61 -6.49
N GLU A 632 8.84 24.36 -6.53
CA GLU A 632 10.11 24.00 -7.17
C GLU A 632 10.10 24.33 -8.67
N TYR A 633 9.03 23.95 -9.39
CA TYR A 633 8.88 24.25 -10.82
C TYR A 633 8.82 25.76 -11.09
N ALA A 634 8.06 26.52 -10.30
CA ALA A 634 7.96 27.96 -10.45
C ALA A 634 9.33 28.65 -10.25
N VAL A 635 10.13 28.19 -9.28
CA VAL A 635 11.47 28.72 -9.04
C VAL A 635 12.43 28.35 -10.18
N GLN A 636 12.37 27.12 -10.70
CA GLN A 636 13.22 26.68 -11.82
C GLN A 636 12.92 27.42 -13.12
N LEU A 637 11.67 27.81 -13.37
CA LEU A 637 11.28 28.56 -14.57
C LEU A 637 11.76 30.02 -14.53
N VAL A 638 11.82 30.65 -13.35
CA VAL A 638 12.17 32.08 -13.21
C VAL A 638 13.68 32.30 -13.01
N LYS A 639 14.40 31.29 -12.51
CA LYS A 639 15.85 31.36 -12.24
C LYS A 639 16.72 31.75 -13.46
N PRO A 640 16.46 31.29 -14.70
CA PRO A 640 17.27 31.65 -15.88
C PRO A 640 17.20 33.12 -16.27
N GLU A 641 16.11 33.81 -15.95
CA GLU A 641 15.84 35.20 -16.36
C GLU A 641 16.04 36.21 -15.21
N THR A 642 16.47 35.74 -14.03
CA THR A 642 16.54 36.55 -12.79
C THR A 642 17.88 37.27 -12.61
N SER A 643 17.84 38.49 -12.06
CA SER A 643 19.02 39.28 -11.75
C SER A 643 19.91 38.63 -10.67
N LYS A 644 21.24 38.87 -10.74
CA LYS A 644 22.22 38.32 -9.79
C LYS A 644 21.96 38.70 -8.32
N THR A 645 21.24 39.78 -8.07
CA THR A 645 20.85 40.23 -6.72
C THR A 645 19.71 39.40 -6.11
N ALA A 646 18.86 38.76 -6.92
CA ALA A 646 17.71 37.99 -6.45
C ALA A 646 17.96 36.47 -6.41
N LEU A 647 19.01 35.98 -7.07
CA LEU A 647 19.41 34.57 -7.07
C LEU A 647 19.58 33.94 -5.66
N PRO A 648 20.20 34.60 -4.66
CA PRO A 648 20.35 34.02 -3.33
C PRO A 648 19.01 33.73 -2.62
N PHE A 649 17.98 34.52 -2.92
CA PHE A 649 16.64 34.29 -2.36
C PHE A 649 15.97 33.08 -3.02
N LEU A 650 16.12 32.90 -4.34
CA LEU A 650 15.63 31.72 -5.05
C LEU A 650 16.34 30.43 -4.58
N ASP A 651 17.65 30.49 -4.33
CA ASP A 651 18.40 29.35 -3.76
C ASP A 651 17.93 29.00 -2.33
N THR A 652 17.55 30.02 -1.55
CA THR A 652 16.96 29.84 -0.22
C THR A 652 15.59 29.15 -0.33
N VAL A 653 14.75 29.55 -1.30
CA VAL A 653 13.45 28.90 -1.54
C VAL A 653 13.63 27.44 -1.95
N GLN A 654 14.52 27.12 -2.90
CA GLN A 654 14.81 25.73 -3.29
C GLN A 654 15.31 24.88 -2.11
N THR A 655 16.17 25.47 -1.27
CA THR A 655 16.66 24.79 -0.07
C THR A 655 15.54 24.48 0.92
N SER A 656 14.59 25.39 1.10
CA SER A 656 13.42 25.18 1.96
C SER A 656 12.45 24.15 1.35
N VAL A 657 12.26 24.15 0.04
CA VAL A 657 11.41 23.17 -0.66
C VAL A 657 11.98 21.76 -0.52
N ARG A 658 13.29 21.58 -0.71
CA ARG A 658 13.98 20.29 -0.51
C ARG A 658 13.84 19.79 0.93
N ARG A 659 14.02 20.66 1.93
CA ARG A 659 13.80 20.31 3.35
C ARG A 659 12.34 19.93 3.65
N GLY A 660 11.38 20.63 3.04
CA GLY A 660 9.96 20.32 3.14
C GLY A 660 9.61 18.95 2.54
N ALA A 661 10.23 18.62 1.41
CA ALA A 661 10.06 17.32 0.75
C ALA A 661 10.65 16.18 1.58
N GLU A 662 11.86 16.35 2.13
CA GLU A 662 12.49 15.39 3.05
C GLU A 662 11.63 15.14 4.31
N LEU A 663 11.06 16.19 4.90
CA LEU A 663 10.17 16.07 6.05
C LEU A 663 8.88 15.31 5.71
N THR A 664 8.31 15.60 4.53
CA THR A 664 7.07 14.98 4.05
C THR A 664 7.29 13.52 3.68
N GLN A 665 8.46 13.16 3.14
CA GLN A 665 8.88 11.79 2.86
C GLN A 665 9.06 10.97 4.15
N ARG A 666 9.61 11.57 5.21
CA ARG A 666 9.71 10.95 6.54
C ARG A 666 8.33 10.71 7.17
N LEU A 667 7.39 11.64 6.98
CA LEU A 667 5.98 11.48 7.39
C LEU A 667 5.24 10.40 6.58
N LEU A 668 5.51 10.31 5.27
CA LEU A 668 4.94 9.27 4.40
C LEU A 668 5.46 7.87 4.75
N ALA A 669 6.75 7.75 5.12
CA ALA A 669 7.33 6.49 5.58
C ALA A 669 6.65 6.00 6.88
N PHE A 670 6.21 6.91 7.75
CA PHE A 670 5.42 6.58 8.95
C PHE A 670 3.97 6.17 8.61
N ALA A 671 3.37 6.79 7.59
CA ALA A 671 1.96 6.62 7.23
C ALA A 671 1.69 5.38 6.35
N LYS A 672 2.66 4.98 5.55
CA LYS A 672 2.52 3.86 4.60
C LYS A 672 2.84 2.54 5.29
N ARG A 673 1.82 1.71 5.52
CA ARG A 673 1.96 0.25 5.45
C ARG A 673 2.28 -0.12 3.99
N GLN A 674 3.50 0.10 3.54
CA GLN A 674 3.96 -0.52 2.30
C GLN A 674 4.22 -2.00 2.60
N PRO A 675 3.67 -2.96 1.81
CA PRO A 675 4.21 -4.31 1.79
C PRO A 675 5.67 -4.15 1.32
N GLY A 676 6.60 -4.32 2.26
CA GLY A 676 8.01 -4.34 1.92
C GLY A 676 8.26 -5.48 0.95
N LEU A 677 9.16 -5.27 0.00
CA LEU A 677 9.78 -6.37 -0.73
C LEU A 677 10.72 -7.05 0.27
N GLU A 678 10.16 -7.83 1.19
CA GLU A 678 10.92 -8.60 2.16
C GLU A 678 11.86 -9.52 1.37
N SER A 679 13.15 -9.37 1.62
CA SER A 679 14.18 -10.16 0.96
C SER A 679 15.16 -10.68 1.99
N SER A 680 15.68 -11.87 1.74
CA SER A 680 16.78 -12.47 2.48
C SER A 680 18.10 -11.97 1.91
N VAL A 681 18.86 -11.22 2.70
CA VAL A 681 20.15 -10.63 2.26
C VAL A 681 21.24 -10.95 3.29
N PRO A 682 22.46 -11.29 2.86
CA PRO A 682 23.58 -11.49 3.77
C PRO A 682 23.89 -10.20 4.53
N THR A 683 24.14 -10.30 5.83
CA THR A 683 24.36 -9.14 6.69
C THR A 683 25.61 -8.34 6.33
N SER A 684 26.62 -8.98 5.76
CA SER A 684 27.84 -8.35 5.26
C SER A 684 27.53 -7.36 4.13
N GLN A 685 26.62 -7.71 3.23
CA GLN A 685 26.17 -6.83 2.16
C GLN A 685 25.44 -5.62 2.72
N VAL A 686 24.52 -5.81 3.67
CA VAL A 686 23.80 -4.71 4.33
C VAL A 686 24.76 -3.74 5.02
N LEU A 687 25.77 -4.26 5.72
CA LEU A 687 26.77 -3.42 6.39
C LEU A 687 27.66 -2.67 5.39
N HIS A 688 28.08 -3.32 4.31
CA HIS A 688 28.90 -2.69 3.27
C HIS A 688 28.14 -1.56 2.56
N ASP A 689 26.91 -1.83 2.12
CA ASP A 689 26.07 -0.84 1.43
C ASP A 689 25.73 0.35 2.35
N PHE A 690 25.55 0.08 3.64
CA PHE A 690 25.34 1.12 4.65
C PHE A 690 26.61 1.92 4.98
N GLU A 691 27.79 1.30 4.98
CA GLU A 691 29.08 1.98 5.14
C GLU A 691 29.30 2.99 4.01
N ASP A 692 29.06 2.59 2.75
CA ASP A 692 29.14 3.47 1.57
C ASP A 692 28.16 4.66 1.67
N LEU A 693 26.95 4.43 2.20
CA LEU A 693 25.93 5.46 2.38
C LEU A 693 26.26 6.46 3.49
N THR A 694 26.93 6.00 4.56
CA THR A 694 27.22 6.84 5.75
C THR A 694 28.57 7.56 5.68
N ALA A 695 29.52 7.09 4.88
CA ALA A 695 30.84 7.69 4.71
C ALA A 695 30.84 9.21 4.37
N PRO A 696 29.89 9.75 3.58
CA PRO A 696 29.82 11.19 3.31
C PRO A 696 29.10 12.02 4.39
N ALA A 697 28.32 11.39 5.28
CA ALA A 697 27.32 12.04 6.14
C ALA A 697 27.76 12.27 7.60
N ILE A 698 28.88 11.67 8.02
CA ILE A 698 29.44 11.80 9.37
C ILE A 698 30.72 12.65 9.29
N GLU A 699 30.82 13.70 10.12
CA GLU A 699 32.04 14.52 10.23
C GLU A 699 33.24 13.65 10.68
N LYS A 700 34.47 14.04 10.28
CA LYS A 700 35.73 13.39 10.70
C LYS A 700 35.97 13.34 12.23
N SER A 701 35.07 13.88 13.04
CA SER A 701 35.12 13.98 14.50
C SER A 701 34.53 12.76 15.22
N ILE A 702 33.77 11.89 14.54
CA ILE A 702 33.16 10.69 15.12
C ILE A 702 33.69 9.44 14.43
N ASP A 703 34.21 8.51 15.23
CA ASP A 703 34.73 7.21 14.80
C ASP A 703 33.56 6.22 14.64
N LEU A 704 33.22 5.87 13.38
CA LEU A 704 32.19 4.89 13.06
C LEU A 704 32.84 3.52 12.81
N VAL A 705 32.51 2.53 13.64
CA VAL A 705 33.11 1.20 13.60
C VAL A 705 32.08 0.13 13.26
N PHE A 706 32.32 -0.64 12.21
CA PHE A 706 31.50 -1.78 11.83
C PHE A 706 32.08 -3.09 12.37
N LEU A 707 31.24 -3.88 13.02
CA LEU A 707 31.59 -5.18 13.60
C LEU A 707 30.72 -6.27 12.94
N PRO A 708 31.13 -6.82 11.78
CA PRO A 708 30.38 -7.86 11.09
C PRO A 708 30.45 -9.20 11.85
N ASP A 709 29.43 -10.05 11.67
CA ASP A 709 29.45 -11.42 12.18
C ASP A 709 30.34 -12.31 11.28
N PRO A 710 31.26 -13.13 11.83
CA PRO A 710 32.10 -14.04 11.05
C PRO A 710 31.32 -15.12 10.26
N GLU A 711 30.12 -15.49 10.71
CA GLU A 711 29.26 -16.51 10.07
C GLU A 711 28.29 -15.93 9.03
N ASP A 712 28.25 -14.60 8.89
CA ASP A 712 27.45 -13.82 7.93
C ASP A 712 26.01 -14.34 7.71
N PRO A 713 25.15 -14.28 8.75
CA PRO A 713 23.79 -14.76 8.62
C PRO A 713 22.97 -13.90 7.65
N PHE A 714 21.93 -14.48 7.05
CA PHE A 714 20.99 -13.76 6.19
C PHE A 714 19.89 -13.15 7.04
N VAL A 715 19.60 -11.86 6.88
CA VAL A 715 18.45 -11.19 7.51
C VAL A 715 17.27 -11.18 6.55
N PHE A 716 16.08 -11.50 7.03
CA PHE A 716 14.84 -11.45 6.25
C PHE A 716 14.00 -10.24 6.65
N CYS A 717 14.12 -9.15 5.89
CA CYS A 717 13.35 -7.92 6.09
C CYS A 717 13.34 -7.06 4.82
N ASP A 718 12.66 -5.91 4.87
CA ASP A 718 12.83 -4.85 3.88
C ASP A 718 14.17 -4.14 4.14
N VAL A 719 15.16 -4.37 3.27
CA VAL A 719 16.53 -3.85 3.40
C VAL A 719 16.54 -2.32 3.42
N GLY A 720 15.71 -1.67 2.59
CA GLY A 720 15.63 -0.21 2.57
C GLY A 720 15.08 0.36 3.88
N GLN A 721 14.16 -0.34 4.56
CA GLN A 721 13.72 0.07 5.89
C GLN A 721 14.78 -0.19 6.98
N LEU A 722 15.54 -1.29 6.87
CA LEU A 722 16.65 -1.58 7.78
C LEU A 722 17.75 -0.53 7.70
N GLU A 723 18.18 -0.14 6.49
CA GLU A 723 19.16 0.93 6.26
C GLU A 723 18.68 2.26 6.84
N ASN A 724 17.40 2.60 6.62
CA ASN A 724 16.79 3.80 7.20
C ASN A 724 16.74 3.74 8.73
N ALA A 725 16.47 2.58 9.33
CA ALA A 725 16.49 2.40 10.77
C ALA A 725 17.90 2.60 11.35
N LEU A 726 18.91 1.96 10.73
CA LEU A 726 20.32 2.13 11.11
C LEU A 726 20.78 3.59 10.97
N LEU A 727 20.41 4.27 9.88
CA LEU A 727 20.72 5.68 9.67
C LEU A 727 20.12 6.57 10.76
N ASN A 728 18.85 6.34 11.12
CA ASN A 728 18.19 7.09 12.19
C ASN A 728 18.88 6.91 13.54
N LEU A 729 19.34 5.69 13.85
CA LEU A 729 20.10 5.42 15.07
C LEU A 729 21.45 6.11 15.06
N VAL A 730 22.22 5.98 13.97
CA VAL A 730 23.54 6.61 13.82
C VAL A 730 23.45 8.15 13.89
N LEU A 731 22.45 8.75 13.24
CA LEU A 731 22.22 10.20 13.31
C LEU A 731 21.80 10.66 14.72
N ASN A 732 20.96 9.90 15.42
CA ASN A 732 20.59 10.20 16.80
C ASN A 732 21.79 10.14 17.75
N SER A 733 22.62 9.10 17.61
CA SER A 733 23.88 8.94 18.36
C SER A 733 24.86 10.08 18.05
N ARG A 734 25.04 10.43 16.77
CA ARG A 734 25.87 11.55 16.32
C ARG A 734 25.43 12.86 16.96
N ASP A 735 24.14 13.17 16.88
CA ASP A 735 23.60 14.42 17.42
C ASP A 735 23.71 14.48 18.94
N ALA A 736 23.53 13.35 19.64
CA ALA A 736 23.72 13.27 21.08
C ALA A 736 25.18 13.51 21.50
N ILE A 737 26.14 12.92 20.76
CA ILE A 737 27.57 13.16 20.96
C ILE A 737 27.93 14.62 20.66
N ALA A 738 27.50 15.15 19.52
CA ALA A 738 27.81 16.52 19.09
C ALA A 738 27.24 17.58 20.03
N ALA A 739 26.00 17.40 20.51
CA ALA A 739 25.34 18.35 21.41
C ALA A 739 25.92 18.33 22.83
N SER A 740 26.33 17.15 23.32
CA SER A 740 26.87 17.01 24.68
C SER A 740 28.38 17.22 24.77
N GLY A 741 29.11 17.02 23.67
CA GLY A 741 30.57 16.95 23.66
C GLY A 741 31.14 15.72 24.39
N ILE A 742 30.28 14.75 24.76
CA ILE A 742 30.64 13.52 25.46
C ILE A 742 30.58 12.38 24.45
N GLY A 743 31.65 11.60 24.36
CA GLY A 743 31.77 10.51 23.41
C GLY A 743 32.40 10.94 22.08
N SER A 744 32.78 9.96 21.28
CA SER A 744 33.44 10.16 19.99
C SER A 744 33.35 8.93 19.07
N ARG A 745 32.59 7.90 19.48
CA ARG A 745 32.56 6.60 18.80
C ARG A 745 31.14 6.06 18.72
N ILE A 746 30.77 5.60 17.54
CA ILE A 746 29.54 4.86 17.26
C ILE A 746 29.95 3.53 16.66
N SER A 747 29.43 2.42 17.18
CA SER A 747 29.68 1.09 16.62
C SER A 747 28.38 0.45 16.17
N VAL A 748 28.38 -0.10 14.96
CA VAL A 748 27.29 -0.92 14.42
C VAL A 748 27.77 -2.36 14.37
N SER A 749 27.14 -3.24 15.14
CA SER A 749 27.50 -4.67 15.19
C SER A 749 26.35 -5.53 14.75
N VAL A 750 26.67 -6.62 14.05
CA VAL A 750 25.71 -7.65 13.68
C VAL A 750 26.12 -8.97 14.30
N ARG A 751 25.14 -9.73 14.78
CA ARG A 751 25.38 -11.12 15.16
C ARG A 751 24.20 -12.05 14.89
N GLY A 752 24.47 -13.30 14.58
CA GLY A 752 23.46 -14.36 14.57
C GLY A 752 23.07 -14.78 15.99
N LEU A 753 21.78 -15.01 16.23
CA LEU A 753 21.25 -15.46 17.51
C LEU A 753 20.61 -16.84 17.35
N SER A 754 20.98 -17.81 18.19
CA SER A 754 20.26 -19.08 18.31
C SER A 754 19.00 -18.94 19.18
N GLU A 755 18.02 -19.83 19.01
CA GLU A 755 16.84 -19.88 19.90
C GLU A 755 17.21 -20.08 21.38
N ILE A 756 18.46 -20.50 21.66
CA ILE A 756 19.02 -20.72 23.00
C ILE A 756 19.66 -19.43 23.56
N ASP A 757 19.87 -18.40 22.75
CA ASP A 757 20.62 -17.17 23.11
C ASP A 757 19.73 -15.97 23.48
N GLN A 758 18.44 -16.15 23.81
CA GLN A 758 17.65 -15.01 24.28
C GLN A 758 18.27 -14.33 25.52
N HIS A 759 19.02 -15.08 26.34
CA HIS A 759 20.14 -14.57 27.12
C HIS A 759 21.30 -15.58 27.21
N SER A 760 22.42 -15.25 26.59
CA SER A 760 23.70 -15.07 27.29
C SER A 760 24.86 -15.03 26.29
N SER A 761 25.68 -14.00 26.42
CA SER A 761 27.07 -14.05 25.98
C SER A 761 27.86 -14.87 27.00
N LEU A 762 28.44 -16.03 26.60
CA LEU A 762 29.78 -16.54 26.97
C LEU A 762 29.95 -18.05 26.63
N TYR A 763 31.04 -18.33 25.91
CA TYR A 763 31.79 -19.58 25.68
C TYR A 763 31.65 -20.40 24.39
N HIS A 764 32.85 -20.84 23.99
CA HIS A 764 33.26 -21.60 22.82
C HIS A 764 32.91 -23.10 22.88
N ARG A 765 32.94 -23.69 21.68
CA ARG A 765 32.84 -25.10 21.27
C ARG A 765 33.55 -26.12 22.18
N ASP A 766 32.84 -27.17 22.51
CA ASP A 766 33.20 -28.55 22.15
C ASP A 766 31.94 -29.44 22.25
N GLY A 767 31.54 -30.08 21.15
CA GLY A 767 30.40 -30.99 21.11
C GLY A 767 29.59 -30.89 19.81
N ASP A 768 29.77 -31.88 18.95
CA ASP A 768 29.18 -32.03 17.62
C ASP A 768 27.64 -32.05 17.68
N GLY A 769 27.00 -30.99 17.20
CA GLY A 769 25.55 -30.81 17.16
C GLY A 769 25.22 -29.39 16.73
N ALA A 770 25.18 -29.14 15.41
CA ALA A 770 25.02 -27.82 14.82
C ALA A 770 23.80 -27.04 15.37
N VAL A 771 24.05 -26.13 16.31
CA VAL A 771 23.07 -25.16 16.81
C VAL A 771 22.81 -24.16 15.68
N ARG A 772 21.61 -24.22 15.08
CA ARG A 772 21.23 -23.28 14.01
C ARG A 772 20.83 -21.95 14.65
N GLN A 773 21.53 -20.87 14.31
CA GLN A 773 21.11 -19.49 14.62
C GLN A 773 19.80 -19.19 13.87
N ARG A 774 18.79 -18.58 14.50
CA ARG A 774 17.42 -18.38 13.97
C ARG A 774 16.96 -16.93 13.90
N TYR A 775 17.71 -15.99 14.51
CA TYR A 775 17.48 -14.56 14.41
C TYR A 775 18.79 -13.83 14.10
N VAL A 776 18.69 -12.58 13.65
CA VAL A 776 19.84 -11.70 13.42
C VAL A 776 19.66 -10.45 14.30
N GLU A 777 20.66 -10.12 15.10
CA GLU A 777 20.67 -8.92 15.93
C GLU A 777 21.54 -7.84 15.27
N PHE A 778 20.96 -6.68 15.01
CA PHE A 778 21.68 -5.44 14.71
C PHE A 778 21.73 -4.59 15.97
N SER A 779 22.92 -4.18 16.39
CA SER A 779 23.13 -3.30 17.54
C SER A 779 23.86 -2.03 17.13
N VAL A 780 23.30 -0.86 17.49
CA VAL A 780 23.96 0.44 17.35
C VAL A 780 24.30 0.96 18.74
N THR A 781 25.59 1.15 19.01
CA THR A 781 26.11 1.57 20.31
C THR A 781 26.90 2.86 20.19
N ASP A 782 26.55 3.87 20.97
CA ASP A 782 27.33 5.08 21.14
C ASP A 782 27.92 5.20 22.55
N ASN A 783 29.03 5.92 22.65
CA ASN A 783 29.63 6.31 23.93
C ASN A 783 29.26 7.74 24.36
N GLY A 784 28.05 8.19 23.97
CA GLY A 784 27.54 9.52 24.21
C GLY A 784 27.02 9.76 25.63
N PRO A 785 26.18 10.79 25.83
CA PRO A 785 25.72 11.21 27.17
C PRO A 785 24.66 10.27 27.78
N GLY A 786 24.12 9.32 27.01
CA GLY A 786 23.05 8.42 27.44
C GLY A 786 21.71 9.12 27.76
N MET A 787 20.74 8.36 28.27
CA MET A 787 19.37 8.79 28.55
C MET A 787 19.01 8.60 30.01
N THR A 788 18.23 9.51 30.58
CA THR A 788 17.56 9.29 31.87
C THR A 788 16.41 8.28 31.72
N ASP A 789 15.95 7.67 32.81
CA ASP A 789 14.83 6.72 32.76
C ASP A 789 13.53 7.35 32.23
N GLU A 790 13.30 8.64 32.45
CA GLU A 790 12.16 9.36 31.89
C GLU A 790 12.27 9.50 30.36
N VAL A 791 13.45 9.88 29.87
CA VAL A 791 13.72 9.99 28.43
C VAL A 791 13.62 8.62 27.78
N LYS A 792 14.23 7.58 28.37
CA LYS A 792 14.20 6.20 27.86
C LYS A 792 12.76 5.66 27.71
N ARG A 793 11.88 5.90 28.69
CA ARG A 793 10.46 5.47 28.63
C ARG A 793 9.67 6.12 27.51
N ARG A 794 10.01 7.37 27.17
CA ARG A 794 9.31 8.18 26.15
C ARG A 794 10.05 8.23 24.83
N ALA A 795 11.23 7.63 24.74
CA ALA A 795 12.12 7.76 23.59
C ALA A 795 11.49 7.22 22.30
N THR A 796 10.63 6.21 22.41
CA THR A 796 9.88 5.62 21.30
C THR A 796 8.51 6.26 21.07
N ASP A 797 8.12 7.27 21.87
CA ASP A 797 6.87 8.02 21.64
C ASP A 797 7.02 8.91 20.40
N PRO A 798 6.04 8.93 19.48
CA PRO A 798 6.06 9.83 18.33
C PRO A 798 6.16 11.31 18.75
N PHE A 799 7.01 12.07 18.07
CA PHE A 799 7.29 13.49 18.29
C PHE A 799 8.02 13.83 19.60
N PHE A 800 8.40 12.84 20.42
CA PHE A 800 9.21 13.10 21.59
C PHE A 800 10.65 13.45 21.19
N THR A 801 11.13 14.61 21.63
CA THR A 801 12.51 15.04 21.40
C THR A 801 13.06 15.78 22.61
N THR A 802 14.36 15.58 22.88
CA THR A 802 15.14 16.29 23.89
C THR A 802 15.93 17.46 23.29
N LYS A 803 15.76 17.74 21.99
CA LYS A 803 16.44 18.81 21.24
C LYS A 803 15.60 20.10 21.25
N ASP A 804 16.24 21.27 21.09
CA ASP A 804 15.57 22.57 20.98
C ASP A 804 14.54 22.61 19.83
N GLN A 805 13.52 23.46 19.96
CA GLN A 805 12.28 23.48 19.13
C GLN A 805 12.48 23.58 17.59
N ASN A 806 13.71 23.78 17.10
CA ASN A 806 14.04 23.87 15.67
C ASN A 806 15.03 22.79 15.18
N ALA A 807 15.43 21.82 16.00
CA ALA A 807 16.58 20.94 15.70
C ALA A 807 16.25 19.43 15.55
N GLY A 808 15.00 18.99 15.75
CA GLY A 808 14.63 17.58 15.56
C GLY A 808 13.13 17.33 15.50
N THR A 809 12.69 16.40 14.66
CA THR A 809 11.27 16.06 14.45
C THR A 809 10.68 15.14 15.53
N GLY A 810 11.52 14.54 16.39
CA GLY A 810 11.10 13.56 17.40
C GLY A 810 10.55 12.25 16.84
N LEU A 811 10.77 11.97 15.55
CA LEU A 811 10.26 10.77 14.87
C LEU A 811 11.30 9.65 14.72
N GLY A 812 12.59 9.93 14.93
CA GLY A 812 13.66 8.99 14.57
C GLY A 812 13.55 7.62 15.24
N LEU A 813 13.37 7.58 16.56
CA LEU A 813 13.36 6.32 17.31
C LEU A 813 11.99 5.60 17.25
N SER A 814 10.89 6.35 17.06
CA SER A 814 9.56 5.78 16.82
C SER A 814 9.45 5.13 15.45
N MET A 815 10.16 5.64 14.44
CA MET A 815 10.30 5.00 13.12
C MET A 815 11.04 3.67 13.20
N VAL A 816 12.14 3.62 13.96
CA VAL A 816 12.91 2.39 14.19
C VAL A 816 12.04 1.34 14.89
N TYR A 817 11.31 1.73 15.94
CA TYR A 817 10.39 0.85 16.66
C TYR A 817 9.29 0.30 15.74
N GLY A 818 8.68 1.16 14.91
CA GLY A 818 7.65 0.75 13.95
C GLY A 818 8.13 -0.25 12.90
N PHE A 819 9.35 -0.06 12.38
CA PHE A 819 9.98 -1.02 11.47
C PHE A 819 10.20 -2.39 12.12
N VAL A 820 10.77 -2.41 13.35
CA VAL A 820 11.07 -3.67 14.04
C VAL A 820 9.79 -4.46 14.36
N GLU A 821 8.73 -3.78 14.80
CA GLU A 821 7.40 -4.39 14.98
C GLU A 821 6.82 -4.94 13.67
N GLN A 822 6.96 -4.21 12.55
CA GLN A 822 6.50 -4.65 11.23
C GLN A 822 7.25 -5.90 10.75
N ALA A 823 8.55 -5.96 11.00
CA ALA A 823 9.39 -7.13 10.69
C ALA A 823 9.14 -8.32 11.65
N GLN A 824 8.19 -8.22 12.57
CA GLN A 824 7.94 -9.20 13.65
C GLN A 824 9.21 -9.47 14.48
N GLY A 825 10.03 -8.44 14.66
CA GLY A 825 11.23 -8.44 15.47
C GLY A 825 11.02 -7.84 16.85
N GLU A 826 12.11 -7.71 17.61
CA GLU A 826 12.11 -7.08 18.94
C GLU A 826 13.16 -5.97 19.04
N MET A 827 12.79 -4.83 19.63
CA MET A 827 13.70 -3.70 19.85
C MET A 827 13.94 -3.50 21.34
N ARG A 828 15.20 -3.31 21.74
CA ARG A 828 15.59 -3.00 23.13
C ARG A 828 16.54 -1.80 23.19
N ILE A 829 16.33 -0.93 24.17
CA ILE A 829 17.16 0.25 24.41
C ILE A 829 17.83 0.10 25.78
N TYR A 830 19.16 0.11 25.78
CA TYR A 830 19.99 0.13 26.97
C TYR A 830 20.69 1.48 27.03
N SER A 831 20.41 2.28 28.05
CA SER A 831 21.05 3.59 28.20
C SER A 831 20.98 4.05 29.65
N GLU A 832 22.08 4.62 30.10
CA GLU A 832 22.21 5.27 31.40
C GLU A 832 22.93 6.62 31.22
N PRO A 833 22.61 7.64 32.03
CA PRO A 833 23.29 8.93 31.95
C PRO A 833 24.81 8.79 32.11
N GLY A 834 25.56 9.26 31.13
CA GLY A 834 27.02 9.24 31.08
C GLY A 834 27.67 7.96 30.55
N LEU A 835 26.89 6.91 30.23
CA LEU A 835 27.40 5.62 29.76
C LEU A 835 27.05 5.31 28.28
N GLY A 836 26.42 6.26 27.58
CA GLY A 836 26.02 6.10 26.18
C GLY A 836 24.70 5.35 25.99
N THR A 837 24.41 4.99 24.75
CA THR A 837 23.17 4.31 24.35
C THR A 837 23.49 3.12 23.47
N THR A 838 22.88 1.97 23.75
CA THR A 838 22.86 0.80 22.87
C THR A 838 21.42 0.51 22.49
N VAL A 839 21.14 0.51 21.19
CA VAL A 839 19.85 0.10 20.64
C VAL A 839 20.03 -1.20 19.88
N ARG A 840 19.30 -2.24 20.28
CA ARG A 840 19.32 -3.57 19.65
C ARG A 840 18.04 -3.83 18.90
N MET A 841 18.16 -4.34 17.68
CA MET A 841 17.06 -4.77 16.82
C MET A 841 17.25 -6.24 16.49
N VAL A 842 16.35 -7.10 16.94
CA VAL A 842 16.33 -8.54 16.67
C VAL A 842 15.37 -8.79 15.53
N LEU A 843 15.86 -9.29 14.40
CA LEU A 843 15.11 -9.48 13.17
C LEU A 843 15.08 -10.96 12.76
N PRO A 844 14.07 -11.42 11.99
CA PRO A 844 14.00 -12.78 11.49
C PRO A 844 15.20 -13.12 10.61
N ARG A 845 15.71 -14.36 10.74
CA ARG A 845 16.72 -14.89 9.82
C ARG A 845 16.06 -15.33 8.51
N GLY A 846 16.75 -15.10 7.41
CA GLY A 846 16.39 -15.59 6.08
C GLY A 846 17.26 -16.75 5.62
N THR A 847 16.86 -17.37 4.51
CA THR A 847 17.60 -18.42 3.81
C THR A 847 18.18 -17.90 2.50
N GLU A 848 19.14 -18.62 1.92
CA GLU A 848 19.67 -18.30 0.58
C GLU A 848 18.59 -18.30 -0.51
N ASP A 849 17.53 -19.10 -0.34
CA ASP A 849 16.38 -19.20 -1.26
C ASP A 849 15.35 -18.06 -1.12
N ASN A 850 15.76 -16.93 -0.53
CA ASN A 850 14.91 -15.76 -0.32
C ASN A 850 13.63 -16.05 0.50
N ALA A 851 13.71 -16.98 1.45
CA ALA A 851 12.59 -17.34 2.33
C ALA A 851 12.89 -17.01 3.79
N ARG A 852 11.83 -16.77 4.56
CA ARG A 852 11.93 -16.64 6.02
C ARG A 852 12.12 -18.00 6.67
N GLU A 853 13.11 -18.12 7.56
CA GLU A 853 13.26 -19.34 8.36
C GLU A 853 12.11 -19.46 9.38
N THR A 854 11.36 -20.57 9.36
CA THR A 854 10.15 -20.75 10.19
C THR A 854 10.49 -21.24 11.61
N PRO A 855 9.80 -20.80 12.68
CA PRO A 855 10.03 -21.33 14.03
C PRO A 855 9.66 -22.82 14.15
N LEU A 856 10.50 -23.63 14.81
CA LEU A 856 10.16 -25.00 15.21
C LEU A 856 9.64 -25.02 16.66
N VAL A 857 8.77 -25.97 16.96
CA VAL A 857 8.02 -26.12 18.22
C VAL A 857 8.91 -26.31 19.45
N ARG A 858 8.56 -25.62 20.56
CA ARG A 858 9.10 -25.67 21.95
C ARG A 858 9.85 -26.96 22.34
N GLU A 859 11.09 -26.83 22.79
CA GLU A 859 11.81 -27.84 23.58
C GLU A 859 11.52 -27.73 25.10
N VAL A 860 11.70 -28.86 25.78
CA VAL A 860 11.35 -29.13 27.18
C VAL A 860 12.34 -28.45 28.14
N VAL A 861 11.83 -27.66 29.09
CA VAL A 861 12.66 -27.03 30.15
C VAL A 861 13.30 -28.15 31.01
N PRO A 862 14.63 -28.18 31.17
CA PRO A 862 15.28 -29.18 32.01
C PRO A 862 14.89 -29.00 33.49
N VAL A 863 14.66 -30.12 34.19
CA VAL A 863 14.33 -30.14 35.62
C VAL A 863 15.47 -30.78 36.43
N GLY A 864 15.72 -30.25 37.61
CA GLY A 864 16.66 -30.78 38.60
C GLY A 864 16.17 -32.09 39.23
N ASN A 865 17.05 -32.74 39.99
CA ASN A 865 16.80 -34.00 40.71
C ASN A 865 16.75 -33.78 42.24
N GLY A 866 16.41 -32.57 42.70
CA GLY A 866 16.35 -32.23 44.13
C GLY A 866 17.67 -31.77 44.74
N GLN A 867 18.64 -31.30 43.95
CA GLN A 867 19.86 -30.69 44.48
C GLN A 867 19.54 -29.41 45.27
N ARG A 868 20.35 -29.10 46.29
CA ARG A 868 20.17 -27.97 47.21
C ARG A 868 20.95 -26.75 46.74
N ILE A 869 20.25 -25.66 46.46
CA ILE A 869 20.81 -24.41 45.99
C ILE A 869 20.66 -23.37 47.10
N LEU A 870 21.77 -22.75 47.50
CA LEU A 870 21.75 -21.58 48.37
C LEU A 870 21.69 -20.33 47.50
N ILE A 871 20.61 -19.56 47.61
CA ILE A 871 20.40 -18.30 46.88
C ILE A 871 20.67 -17.12 47.82
N VAL A 872 21.54 -16.20 47.41
CA VAL A 872 21.94 -15.03 48.20
C VAL A 872 21.69 -13.75 47.41
N GLU A 873 20.75 -12.95 47.88
CA GLU A 873 20.22 -11.76 47.20
C GLU A 873 19.73 -10.76 48.26
N ASP A 874 20.09 -9.49 48.17
CA ASP A 874 19.72 -8.48 49.17
C ASP A 874 18.31 -7.90 48.98
N GLU A 875 17.79 -7.95 47.75
CA GLU A 875 16.41 -7.59 47.46
C GLU A 875 15.45 -8.76 47.73
N GLU A 876 14.74 -8.72 48.87
CA GLU A 876 13.79 -9.77 49.29
C GLU A 876 12.77 -10.15 48.20
N SER A 877 12.27 -9.15 47.46
CA SER A 877 11.27 -9.36 46.41
C SER A 877 11.83 -10.18 45.23
N LEU A 878 13.11 -10.00 44.90
CA LEU A 878 13.80 -10.74 43.86
C LEU A 878 14.24 -12.12 44.36
N LEU A 879 14.68 -12.21 45.62
CA LEU A 879 15.04 -13.46 46.28
C LEU A 879 13.86 -14.46 46.28
N ASP A 880 12.66 -13.99 46.64
CA ASP A 880 11.44 -14.81 46.65
C ASP A 880 11.09 -15.34 45.25
N LEU A 881 11.16 -14.47 44.24
CA LEU A 881 10.82 -14.81 42.86
C LEU A 881 11.80 -15.82 42.28
N VAL A 882 13.11 -15.57 42.40
CA VAL A 882 14.15 -16.49 41.93
C VAL A 882 14.03 -17.83 42.67
N SER A 883 13.74 -17.81 43.98
CA SER A 883 13.53 -19.03 44.76
C SER A 883 12.32 -19.84 44.28
N GLU A 884 11.21 -19.21 43.92
CA GLU A 884 10.03 -19.89 43.38
C GLU A 884 10.32 -20.54 42.02
N VAL A 885 11.03 -19.83 41.15
CA VAL A 885 11.44 -20.36 39.84
C VAL A 885 12.36 -21.58 40.02
N VAL A 886 13.37 -21.49 40.87
CA VAL A 886 14.32 -22.59 41.11
C VAL A 886 13.64 -23.79 41.78
N ARG A 887 12.70 -23.57 42.71
CA ARG A 887 11.86 -24.66 43.27
C ARG A 887 10.97 -25.30 42.20
N GLY A 888 10.38 -24.50 41.31
CA GLY A 888 9.57 -24.96 40.19
C GLY A 888 10.33 -25.85 39.20
N LEU A 889 11.66 -25.70 39.14
CA LEU A 889 12.56 -26.56 38.38
C LEU A 889 13.00 -27.81 39.14
N ASN A 890 12.36 -28.17 40.25
CA ASN A 890 12.64 -29.35 41.07
C ASN A 890 14.01 -29.33 41.79
N TYR A 891 14.46 -28.15 42.21
CA TYR A 891 15.58 -27.98 43.15
C TYR A 891 15.10 -27.61 44.56
N HIS A 892 15.88 -27.94 45.58
CA HIS A 892 15.66 -27.46 46.94
C HIS A 892 16.37 -26.12 47.12
N VAL A 893 15.68 -25.12 47.70
CA VAL A 893 16.21 -23.75 47.80
C VAL A 893 16.28 -23.32 49.25
N GLU A 894 17.49 -22.95 49.67
CA GLU A 894 17.80 -22.23 50.90
C GLU A 894 18.15 -20.79 50.53
N THR A 895 17.75 -19.82 51.35
CA THR A 895 17.83 -18.40 51.01
C THR A 895 18.57 -17.61 52.08
N ALA A 896 19.34 -16.61 51.68
CA ALA A 896 19.94 -15.63 52.58
C ALA A 896 19.86 -14.22 51.96
N THR A 897 19.58 -13.22 52.80
CA THR A 897 19.42 -11.82 52.38
C THR A 897 20.73 -11.03 52.39
N SER A 898 21.83 -11.67 52.81
CA SER A 898 23.16 -11.05 52.80
C SER A 898 24.27 -12.10 52.82
N GLY A 899 25.46 -11.75 52.31
CA GLY A 899 26.63 -12.63 52.35
C GLY A 899 27.06 -13.05 53.77
N ARG A 900 26.77 -12.23 54.79
CA ARG A 900 27.03 -12.60 56.20
C ARG A 900 26.08 -13.68 56.71
N GLU A 901 24.81 -13.60 56.33
CA GLU A 901 23.81 -14.61 56.69
C GLU A 901 24.14 -15.94 56.02
N ALA A 902 24.45 -15.91 54.72
CA ALA A 902 24.88 -17.08 53.96
C ALA A 902 26.10 -17.77 54.61
N LEU A 903 27.12 -17.01 55.01
CA LEU A 903 28.29 -17.59 55.69
C LEU A 903 27.95 -18.22 57.04
N LYS A 904 27.06 -17.62 57.83
CA LYS A 904 26.61 -18.23 59.09
C LYS A 904 25.89 -19.55 58.84
N MET A 905 25.07 -19.64 57.80
CA MET A 905 24.37 -20.88 57.43
C MET A 905 25.37 -21.96 56.98
N ILE A 906 26.37 -21.59 56.17
CA ILE A 906 27.45 -22.49 55.76
C ILE A 906 28.27 -22.97 56.98
N ASP A 907 28.65 -22.06 57.88
CA ASP A 907 29.41 -22.38 59.11
C ASP A 907 28.59 -23.23 60.09
N ALA A 908 27.26 -23.12 60.06
CA ALA A 908 26.34 -23.97 60.82
C ALA A 908 26.15 -25.37 60.20
N GLY A 909 26.78 -25.66 59.07
CA GLY A 909 26.77 -26.97 58.41
C GLY A 909 25.61 -27.18 57.44
N LEU A 910 25.07 -26.11 56.84
CA LEU A 910 24.05 -26.24 55.80
C LEU A 910 24.58 -27.07 54.61
N PRO A 911 23.93 -28.18 54.25
CA PRO A 911 24.28 -28.91 53.03
C PRO A 911 23.76 -28.15 51.81
N LEU A 912 24.68 -27.70 50.95
CA LEU A 912 24.38 -27.11 49.64
C LEU A 912 25.17 -27.82 48.54
N ASP A 913 24.59 -27.88 47.35
CA ASP A 913 25.17 -28.42 46.13
C ASP A 913 25.57 -27.31 45.14
N LEU A 914 25.02 -26.09 45.27
CA LEU A 914 25.41 -24.91 44.48
C LEU A 914 25.11 -23.60 45.22
N LEU A 915 25.98 -22.60 45.06
CA LEU A 915 25.75 -21.22 45.50
C LEU A 915 25.35 -20.33 44.30
N LEU A 916 24.18 -19.71 44.38
CA LEU A 916 23.72 -18.68 43.44
C LEU A 916 23.72 -17.34 44.19
N THR A 917 24.61 -16.40 43.85
CA THR A 917 24.78 -15.15 44.64
C THR A 917 24.76 -13.92 43.75
N ASP A 918 24.15 -12.82 44.23
CA ASP A 918 24.36 -11.51 43.63
C ASP A 918 25.81 -11.05 43.83
N VAL A 919 26.34 -10.31 42.85
CA VAL A 919 27.69 -9.73 42.88
C VAL A 919 27.74 -8.57 43.88
N VAL A 920 26.76 -7.66 43.84
CA VAL A 920 26.77 -6.42 44.65
C VAL A 920 25.75 -6.53 45.75
N MET A 921 26.20 -6.75 46.99
CA MET A 921 25.32 -6.78 48.16
C MET A 921 25.80 -5.79 49.24
N PRO A 922 24.89 -4.97 49.83
CA PRO A 922 25.19 -4.12 50.97
C PRO A 922 25.48 -4.95 52.23
N GLY A 923 26.26 -4.40 53.16
CA GLY A 923 26.57 -5.07 54.45
C GLY A 923 27.97 -5.69 54.57
N GLY A 924 28.86 -5.45 53.60
CA GLY A 924 30.31 -5.63 53.72
C GLY A 924 30.86 -7.02 53.37
N ILE A 925 30.03 -7.95 52.88
CA ILE A 925 30.45 -9.17 52.20
C ILE A 925 29.62 -9.26 50.91
N GLY A 926 30.23 -8.95 49.78
CA GLY A 926 29.61 -9.07 48.45
C GLY A 926 29.72 -10.49 47.90
N GLY A 927 29.22 -10.71 46.69
CA GLY A 927 29.20 -12.03 46.05
C GLY A 927 30.59 -12.63 45.86
N PHE A 928 31.57 -11.81 45.47
CA PHE A 928 32.96 -12.26 45.27
C PHE A 928 33.64 -12.65 46.59
N GLU A 929 33.46 -11.88 47.66
CA GLU A 929 34.01 -12.23 48.97
C GLU A 929 33.34 -13.47 49.55
N LEU A 930 32.03 -13.61 49.35
CA LEU A 930 31.26 -14.79 49.75
C LEU A 930 31.75 -16.06 49.03
N ALA A 931 31.91 -16.00 47.71
CA ALA A 931 32.38 -17.12 46.91
C ALA A 931 33.81 -17.54 47.28
N ALA A 932 34.70 -16.57 47.56
CA ALA A 932 36.05 -16.86 48.05
C ALA A 932 36.01 -17.56 49.43
N ALA A 933 35.18 -17.07 50.35
CA ALA A 933 35.01 -17.65 51.67
C ALA A 933 34.34 -19.03 51.65
N LEU A 934 33.42 -19.28 50.70
CA LEU A 934 32.85 -20.60 50.43
C LEU A 934 33.91 -21.56 49.90
N ARG A 935 34.74 -21.13 48.94
CA ARG A 935 35.77 -21.98 48.33
C ARG A 935 36.82 -22.46 49.33
N GLU A 936 37.14 -21.67 50.35
CA GLU A 936 38.03 -22.08 51.46
C GLU A 936 37.42 -23.16 52.36
N ARG A 937 36.09 -23.22 52.50
CA ARG A 937 35.37 -24.15 53.38
C ARG A 937 34.91 -25.41 52.66
N LEU A 938 34.36 -25.24 51.47
CA LEU A 938 33.72 -26.25 50.63
C LEU A 938 34.25 -26.11 49.20
N PRO A 939 35.45 -26.64 48.91
CA PRO A 939 36.14 -26.38 47.64
C PRO A 939 35.43 -26.95 46.41
N GLU A 940 34.55 -27.93 46.58
CA GLU A 940 33.85 -28.65 45.51
C GLU A 940 32.52 -27.99 45.08
N ILE A 941 32.04 -26.97 45.79
CA ILE A 941 30.72 -26.39 45.50
C ILE A 941 30.80 -25.41 44.32
N PRO A 942 30.01 -25.61 43.25
CA PRO A 942 29.89 -24.66 42.14
C PRO A 942 29.23 -23.36 42.58
N VAL A 943 29.65 -22.26 41.94
CA VAL A 943 29.14 -20.90 42.19
C VAL A 943 28.60 -20.36 40.87
N ILE A 944 27.47 -19.64 40.92
CA ILE A 944 26.96 -18.81 39.82
C ILE A 944 26.74 -17.40 40.36
N TYR A 945 27.22 -16.41 39.64
CA TYR A 945 27.02 -15.00 39.98
C TYR A 945 25.84 -14.42 39.20
N MET A 946 24.93 -13.73 39.87
CA MET A 946 23.89 -12.93 39.21
C MET A 946 24.34 -11.47 39.14
N THR A 947 24.19 -10.79 38.01
CA THR A 947 24.65 -9.40 37.81
C THR A 947 23.69 -8.58 36.93
N GLY A 948 23.48 -7.30 37.24
CA GLY A 948 22.75 -6.36 36.37
C GLY A 948 23.59 -5.78 35.22
N TYR A 949 24.91 -5.93 35.25
CA TYR A 949 25.84 -5.35 34.26
C TYR A 949 26.19 -6.36 33.15
N SER A 950 26.11 -5.94 31.88
CA SER A 950 26.61 -6.74 30.75
C SER A 950 28.13 -6.56 30.59
N GLY A 951 28.90 -7.66 30.59
CA GLY A 951 30.31 -7.66 30.19
C GLY A 951 31.36 -7.71 31.31
N LEU A 952 31.06 -8.35 32.46
CA LEU A 952 32.12 -8.70 33.42
C LEU A 952 33.16 -9.62 32.77
N LEU A 953 34.44 -9.25 32.84
CA LEU A 953 35.54 -10.08 32.34
C LEU A 953 36.12 -10.91 33.50
N ASP A 954 36.76 -12.05 33.20
CA ASP A 954 37.38 -12.93 34.23
C ASP A 954 38.31 -12.20 35.21
N LYS A 955 38.96 -11.12 34.74
CA LYS A 955 39.84 -10.26 35.54
C LYS A 955 39.12 -9.48 36.66
N ASP A 956 37.80 -9.32 36.54
CA ASP A 956 36.96 -8.53 37.47
C ASP A 956 36.36 -9.39 38.59
N MET A 957 36.45 -10.73 38.51
CA MET A 957 35.74 -11.70 39.38
C MET A 957 36.52 -12.17 40.63
N GLY A 958 37.65 -11.52 40.94
CA GLY A 958 38.46 -11.84 42.12
C GLY A 958 39.11 -13.24 42.06
N LYS A 959 39.09 -13.98 43.18
CA LYS A 959 39.79 -15.28 43.30
C LYS A 959 39.00 -16.49 42.79
N VAL A 960 37.68 -16.38 42.62
CA VAL A 960 36.79 -17.47 42.21
C VAL A 960 36.07 -17.07 40.93
N VAL A 961 36.60 -17.53 39.80
CA VAL A 961 35.96 -17.37 38.49
C VAL A 961 34.82 -18.39 38.38
N ALA A 962 33.64 -17.92 38.01
CA ALA A 962 32.44 -18.75 37.90
C ALA A 962 31.47 -18.19 36.85
N PRO A 963 30.51 -18.98 36.32
CA PRO A 963 29.52 -18.49 35.36
C PRO A 963 28.73 -17.28 35.88
N THR A 964 28.39 -16.35 34.99
CA THR A 964 27.56 -15.19 35.30
C THR A 964 26.20 -15.29 34.62
N LEU A 965 25.14 -14.90 35.31
CA LEU A 965 23.78 -14.77 34.81
C LEU A 965 23.34 -13.30 34.88
N GLN A 966 22.87 -12.77 33.76
CA GLN A 966 22.44 -11.38 33.69
C GLN A 966 21.01 -11.23 34.21
N LYS A 967 20.79 -10.31 35.15
CA LYS A 967 19.46 -9.92 35.63
C LYS A 967 18.82 -8.90 34.67
N PRO A 968 17.52 -9.01 34.33
CA PRO A 968 16.64 -10.16 34.59
C PRO A 968 16.95 -11.32 33.63
N CYS A 969 16.92 -12.57 34.09
CA CYS A 969 17.11 -13.77 33.24
C CYS A 969 15.80 -14.57 33.10
N ALA A 970 15.62 -15.27 31.98
CA ALA A 970 14.45 -16.11 31.76
C ALA A 970 14.57 -17.43 32.57
N PRO A 971 13.44 -18.04 32.99
CA PRO A 971 13.45 -19.32 33.72
C PRO A 971 14.19 -20.46 33.01
N ALA A 972 14.17 -20.47 31.67
CA ALA A 972 14.86 -21.48 30.87
C ALA A 972 16.39 -21.34 30.95
N GLU A 973 16.92 -20.11 30.96
CA GLU A 973 18.36 -19.85 31.08
C GLU A 973 18.87 -20.13 32.49
N LEU A 974 18.09 -19.74 33.50
CA LEU A 974 18.38 -20.08 34.89
C LEU A 974 18.42 -21.60 35.07
N GLY A 975 17.45 -22.34 34.51
CA GLY A 975 17.45 -23.81 34.54
C GLY A 975 18.64 -24.42 33.82
N ALA A 976 18.98 -23.93 32.63
CA ALA A 976 20.14 -24.40 31.87
C ALA A 976 21.47 -24.14 32.61
N ALA A 977 21.62 -22.97 33.23
CA ALA A 977 22.82 -22.61 33.98
C ALA A 977 22.97 -23.45 35.27
N LEU A 978 21.87 -23.68 35.98
CA LEU A 978 21.86 -24.55 37.18
C LEU A 978 22.21 -25.99 36.83
N GLN A 979 21.63 -26.55 35.75
CA GLN A 979 21.95 -27.88 35.30
C GLN A 979 23.44 -28.00 34.96
N ARG A 980 23.97 -27.09 34.14
CA ARG A 980 25.36 -27.10 33.67
C ARG A 980 26.36 -26.97 34.82
N ALA A 981 26.03 -26.22 35.86
CA ALA A 981 26.89 -26.06 37.05
C ALA A 981 26.81 -27.25 38.03
N LEU A 982 25.66 -27.92 38.12
CA LEU A 982 25.44 -29.10 38.98
C LEU A 982 25.77 -30.43 38.29
N GLY A 983 25.99 -30.43 36.96
CA GLY A 983 26.43 -31.58 36.19
C GLY A 983 26.47 -31.32 34.68
N GLY A 984 27.59 -31.67 34.05
CA GLY A 984 27.54 -32.31 32.74
C GLY A 984 26.97 -33.72 32.89
#